data_AF-M0D3W8-F1
#
_entry.id   AF-M0D3W8-F1
#
_cell.length_a   1.000
_cell.length_b   1.000
_cell.length_c   1.000
_cell.angle_alpha   90.00
_cell.angle_beta   90.00
_cell.angle_gamma   90.00
#
_symmetry.space_group_name_H-M   'P 1'
#
loop_
_entity.id
_entity.type
_entity.pdbx_description
1 polymer ?
#
loop_
_entity_poly.entity_id
_entity_poly.type
_entity_poly.pdbx_seq_one_letter_code
_entity_poly.pdbx_strand_id
1 'polypeptide(L)'
;MSTRTSALDTVVFGVDVQSGDVRGDVSYALVAFDGEHVDRDVVSRRKLRRLIRDERPAILATDNMYELAENKDALVHFLGELPDETTLVQVTGAERPEPLSRVANRHDVPYGKDPMKEAEAAARLAANNVGQVVSAFTDETEIKVSRGRSTGGGGGWSEDRYTRRIHGSVKRRTREVESDLQDAGLDFEREETEKYGGFSNAVFTVEGRPRDIPVSNERAGDVRVEVERVRRDGIEFRPLAKRRDHVVVGVDPGTTTAVAIVGLDGEVLDVLSTRTADSAEVTEWIVERGRPVIVAADVTPMPNTVEKLRRSFDAAGWTPDRDLPVDVKQHRTREEGYDNDHERDAMAAAFGAFDARKDQFERIAAKVPPGQEVGPVVARVVAGEESVETVLEDLRDDGGEESEEADQPDNEQSPEQKRISQLESQVAQLQSHVESLEATVDEKDAAIDDLEGKLDEARSETRIEARKDREVTRLERENRRLKGEVDEREERVDELEGKLERLKALWKLDHSNFADISEKKEGLTPVKVVEQFTSDAIDDADERFGLAEDDVILFRDASGAGASTADKIVDIDPQIVLRDGGLSDVADEILFKHDVPVAPAEMVTVQEVDELAVAREREVEAAIDDWEDRAEEREREQNAQMVDRLISEHRAGDRGESD
;
A
#
# COMPACT_ATOMS: atom_id res chain seq x y z
N MET A 1 -27.24 -20.22 -6.73
CA MET A 1 -28.41 -20.14 -7.64
C MET A 1 -27.93 -19.54 -8.96
N SER A 2 -28.35 -20.11 -10.08
CA SER A 2 -27.87 -19.76 -11.41
C SER A 2 -28.23 -18.32 -11.80
N THR A 3 -27.23 -17.49 -12.08
CA THR A 3 -27.36 -16.11 -12.62
C THR A 3 -28.03 -16.05 -13.99
N ARG A 4 -28.30 -17.20 -14.64
CA ARG A 4 -29.11 -17.25 -15.86
C ARG A 4 -30.62 -17.10 -15.61
N THR A 5 -31.11 -17.32 -14.39
CA THR A 5 -32.57 -17.34 -14.14
C THR A 5 -33.13 -15.98 -13.69
N SER A 6 -32.30 -15.00 -13.28
CA SER A 6 -32.79 -13.65 -12.93
C SER A 6 -32.85 -12.68 -14.11
N ALA A 7 -32.26 -13.03 -15.25
CA ALA A 7 -32.16 -12.15 -16.41
C ALA A 7 -33.47 -12.00 -17.22
N LEU A 8 -34.53 -12.74 -16.86
CA LEU A 8 -35.79 -12.79 -17.62
C LEU A 8 -36.94 -11.97 -17.01
N ASP A 9 -36.73 -11.26 -15.90
CA ASP A 9 -37.77 -10.43 -15.24
C ASP A 9 -37.28 -9.01 -14.87
N THR A 10 -36.15 -8.57 -15.43
CA THR A 10 -35.51 -7.32 -14.98
C THR A 10 -35.74 -6.18 -15.96
N VAL A 11 -36.55 -5.19 -15.57
CA VAL A 11 -36.82 -4.00 -16.38
C VAL A 11 -35.59 -3.07 -16.39
N VAL A 12 -35.13 -2.73 -17.60
CA VAL A 12 -34.05 -1.79 -17.88
C VAL A 12 -34.62 -0.56 -18.56
N PHE A 13 -34.28 0.62 -18.05
CA PHE A 13 -34.62 1.89 -18.68
C PHE A 13 -33.43 2.43 -19.45
N GLY A 14 -33.54 2.59 -20.76
CA GLY A 14 -32.61 3.36 -21.56
C GLY A 14 -33.08 4.81 -21.71
N VAL A 15 -32.16 5.75 -21.56
CA VAL A 15 -32.45 7.19 -21.62
C VAL A 15 -31.43 7.93 -22.46
N ASP A 16 -31.95 8.84 -23.29
CA ASP A 16 -31.17 9.81 -24.07
C ASP A 16 -31.91 11.18 -24.10
N VAL A 17 -31.20 12.28 -24.38
CA VAL A 17 -31.78 13.62 -24.49
C VAL A 17 -32.55 13.76 -25.81
N GLN A 18 -33.88 13.80 -25.71
CA GLN A 18 -34.74 14.03 -26.87
C GLN A 18 -34.66 15.48 -27.37
N SER A 19 -34.70 16.45 -26.45
CA SER A 19 -34.55 17.87 -26.77
C SER A 19 -34.30 18.73 -25.53
N GLY A 20 -33.67 19.88 -25.71
CA GLY A 20 -33.40 20.83 -24.64
C GLY A 20 -31.99 20.68 -24.06
N ASP A 21 -31.79 21.23 -22.88
CA ASP A 21 -30.52 21.21 -22.15
C ASP A 21 -30.81 20.83 -20.70
N VAL A 22 -29.99 19.95 -20.12
CA VAL A 22 -30.07 19.47 -18.73
C VAL A 22 -30.06 20.63 -17.72
N ARG A 23 -29.47 21.78 -18.09
CA ARG A 23 -29.46 23.02 -17.30
C ARG A 23 -30.80 23.78 -17.30
N GLY A 24 -31.75 23.39 -18.14
CA GLY A 24 -33.05 24.04 -18.33
C GLY A 24 -34.21 23.07 -18.53
N ASP A 25 -35.14 23.40 -19.43
CA ASP A 25 -36.22 22.50 -19.81
C ASP A 25 -35.68 21.43 -20.76
N VAL A 26 -35.62 20.19 -20.26
CA VAL A 26 -35.16 19.00 -20.99
C VAL A 26 -36.27 17.95 -21.07
N SER A 27 -36.40 17.35 -22.25
CA SER A 27 -37.15 16.12 -22.47
C SER A 27 -36.22 14.99 -22.83
N TYR A 28 -36.56 13.80 -22.35
CA TYR A 28 -35.81 12.57 -22.52
C TYR A 28 -36.60 11.61 -23.39
N ALA A 29 -35.89 10.90 -24.27
CA ALA A 29 -36.36 9.66 -24.85
C ALA A 29 -36.17 8.58 -23.79
N LEU A 30 -37.25 7.90 -23.41
CA LEU A 30 -37.23 6.82 -22.45
C LEU A 30 -37.68 5.53 -23.13
N VAL A 31 -36.88 4.49 -22.98
CA VAL A 31 -37.20 3.14 -23.43
C VAL A 31 -37.17 2.19 -22.24
N ALA A 32 -38.28 1.52 -21.95
CA ALA A 32 -38.33 0.43 -20.99
C ALA A 32 -38.22 -0.90 -21.75
N PHE A 33 -37.26 -1.73 -21.34
CA PHE A 33 -36.96 -3.02 -21.94
C PHE A 33 -36.92 -4.10 -20.85
N ASP A 34 -37.71 -5.16 -21.01
CA ASP A 34 -37.80 -6.29 -20.07
C ASP A 34 -37.13 -7.58 -20.59
N GLY A 35 -36.51 -7.52 -21.78
CA GLY A 35 -35.94 -8.67 -22.47
C GLY A 35 -36.72 -9.08 -23.72
N GLU A 36 -38.03 -8.83 -23.75
CA GLU A 36 -38.92 -9.21 -24.85
C GLU A 36 -39.69 -8.01 -25.43
N HIS A 37 -40.22 -7.15 -24.57
CA HIS A 37 -41.04 -5.99 -24.89
C HIS A 37 -40.24 -4.69 -24.79
N VAL A 38 -40.58 -3.75 -25.67
CA VAL A 38 -39.98 -2.42 -25.73
C VAL A 38 -41.08 -1.37 -25.67
N ASP A 39 -41.18 -0.68 -24.54
CA ASP A 39 -42.07 0.46 -24.37
C ASP A 39 -41.29 1.77 -24.53
N ARG A 40 -41.86 2.72 -25.29
CA ARG A 40 -41.19 3.96 -25.68
C ARG A 40 -42.02 5.17 -25.29
N ASP A 41 -41.41 6.17 -24.66
CA ASP A 41 -42.10 7.40 -24.23
C ASP A 41 -41.15 8.61 -24.30
N VAL A 42 -41.71 9.80 -24.47
CA VAL A 42 -40.96 11.06 -24.35
C VAL A 42 -41.41 11.74 -23.05
N VAL A 43 -40.45 11.95 -22.15
CA VAL A 43 -40.74 12.32 -20.76
C VAL A 43 -39.96 13.56 -20.35
N SER A 44 -40.58 14.45 -19.57
CA SER A 44 -39.84 15.53 -18.92
C SER A 44 -38.97 14.98 -17.78
N ARG A 45 -37.94 15.72 -17.37
CA ARG A 45 -37.11 15.37 -16.19
C ARG A 45 -37.94 14.95 -14.96
N ARG A 46 -39.03 15.68 -14.68
CA ARG A 46 -39.92 15.38 -13.55
C ARG A 46 -40.69 14.07 -13.75
N LYS A 47 -41.12 13.77 -14.98
CA LYS A 47 -41.82 12.52 -15.29
C LYS A 47 -40.84 11.33 -15.24
N LEU A 48 -39.62 11.47 -15.77
CA LEU A 48 -38.57 10.46 -15.70
C LEU A 48 -38.26 10.06 -14.25
N ARG A 49 -37.96 11.03 -13.39
CA ARG A 49 -37.69 10.78 -11.96
C ARG A 49 -38.84 10.08 -11.25
N ARG A 50 -40.09 10.42 -11.60
CA ARG A 50 -41.27 9.76 -11.05
C ARG A 50 -41.35 8.30 -11.53
N LEU A 51 -41.15 8.04 -12.82
CA LEU A 51 -41.18 6.67 -13.38
C LEU A 51 -40.09 5.80 -12.75
N ILE A 52 -38.85 6.29 -12.65
CA ILE A 52 -37.76 5.55 -11.99
C ILE A 52 -38.15 5.16 -10.55
N ARG A 53 -38.72 6.09 -9.78
CA ARG A 53 -39.10 5.82 -8.39
C ARG A 53 -40.30 4.87 -8.26
N ASP A 54 -41.28 5.01 -9.15
CA ASP A 54 -42.54 4.28 -9.08
C ASP A 54 -42.38 2.85 -9.65
N GLU A 55 -41.61 2.68 -10.73
CA GLU A 55 -41.37 1.39 -11.41
C GLU A 55 -40.09 0.68 -10.93
N ARG A 56 -39.13 1.40 -10.34
CA ARG A 56 -37.86 0.87 -9.82
C ARG A 56 -37.16 -0.06 -10.82
N PRO A 57 -36.78 0.44 -12.01
CA PRO A 57 -35.99 -0.37 -12.95
C PRO A 57 -34.69 -0.80 -12.27
N ALA A 58 -34.21 -2.01 -12.53
CA ALA A 58 -32.96 -2.44 -11.93
C ALA A 58 -31.77 -1.66 -12.52
N ILE A 59 -31.87 -1.28 -13.79
CA ILE A 59 -30.83 -0.52 -14.49
C ILE A 59 -31.45 0.70 -15.16
N LEU A 60 -30.82 1.85 -14.96
CA LEU A 60 -30.98 3.04 -15.77
C LEU A 60 -29.73 3.18 -16.65
N ALA A 61 -29.87 3.01 -17.96
CA ALA A 61 -28.79 3.00 -18.94
C ALA A 61 -28.80 4.30 -19.76
N THR A 62 -27.62 4.84 -20.01
CA THR A 62 -27.38 5.99 -20.88
C THR A 62 -26.02 5.83 -21.56
N ASP A 63 -25.81 6.52 -22.67
CA ASP A 63 -24.51 6.60 -23.33
C ASP A 63 -23.60 7.66 -22.68
N ASN A 64 -24.16 8.64 -21.99
CA ASN A 64 -23.42 9.67 -21.26
C ASN A 64 -24.15 10.10 -19.97
N MET A 65 -23.53 9.85 -18.81
CA MET A 65 -24.13 10.21 -17.51
C MET A 65 -24.46 11.70 -17.35
N TYR A 66 -23.76 12.59 -18.08
CA TYR A 66 -24.00 14.04 -18.02
C TYR A 66 -25.24 14.49 -18.78
N GLU A 67 -25.95 13.58 -19.44
CA GLU A 67 -27.28 13.82 -19.95
C GLU A 67 -28.34 13.86 -18.85
N LEU A 68 -28.09 13.18 -17.73
CA LEU A 68 -28.99 13.15 -16.59
C LEU A 68 -28.63 14.23 -15.55
N ALA A 69 -27.40 14.75 -15.62
CA ALA A 69 -26.86 15.72 -14.68
C ALA A 69 -25.89 16.71 -15.32
N GLU A 70 -26.05 18.00 -15.03
CA GLU A 70 -25.26 19.08 -15.64
C GLU A 70 -23.77 19.15 -15.24
N ASN A 71 -23.40 18.52 -14.13
CA ASN A 71 -22.05 18.52 -13.56
C ASN A 71 -21.89 17.39 -12.53
N LYS A 72 -20.67 17.23 -11.99
CA LYS A 72 -20.34 16.20 -10.99
C LYS A 72 -21.25 16.26 -9.76
N ASP A 73 -21.46 17.44 -9.16
CA ASP A 73 -22.28 17.58 -7.95
C ASP A 73 -23.75 17.23 -8.21
N ALA A 74 -24.29 17.66 -9.35
CA ALA A 74 -25.64 17.32 -9.78
C ALA A 74 -25.79 15.81 -10.03
N LEU A 75 -24.73 15.14 -10.52
CA LEU A 75 -24.72 13.70 -10.73
C LEU A 75 -24.71 12.94 -9.39
N VAL A 76 -23.88 13.36 -8.43
CA VAL A 76 -23.88 12.77 -7.09
C VAL A 76 -25.26 12.91 -6.44
N HIS A 77 -25.90 14.08 -6.59
CA HIS A 77 -27.26 14.28 -6.09
C HIS A 77 -28.26 13.36 -6.78
N PHE A 78 -28.19 13.25 -8.11
CA PHE A 78 -29.05 12.36 -8.89
C PHE A 78 -28.91 10.90 -8.48
N LEU A 79 -27.67 10.40 -8.35
CA LEU A 79 -27.37 9.04 -7.86
C LEU A 79 -27.93 8.80 -6.46
N GLY A 80 -27.93 9.82 -5.60
CA GLY A 80 -28.54 9.78 -4.26
C GLY A 80 -30.07 9.74 -4.25
N GLU A 81 -30.73 10.17 -5.33
CA GLU A 81 -32.20 10.16 -5.46
C GLU A 81 -32.73 8.86 -6.11
N LEU A 82 -31.86 8.05 -6.71
CA LEU A 82 -32.24 6.76 -7.30
C LEU A 82 -32.70 5.78 -6.21
N PRO A 83 -33.69 4.91 -6.48
CA PRO A 83 -34.00 3.77 -5.61
C PRO A 83 -32.76 2.91 -5.35
N ASP A 84 -32.68 2.30 -4.16
CA ASP A 84 -31.52 1.50 -3.75
C ASP A 84 -31.25 0.29 -4.66
N GLU A 85 -32.30 -0.21 -5.33
CA GLU A 85 -32.22 -1.31 -6.29
C GLU A 85 -31.85 -0.85 -7.72
N THR A 86 -32.00 0.44 -8.02
CA THR A 86 -31.74 1.01 -9.34
C THR A 86 -30.28 1.44 -9.47
N THR A 87 -29.61 0.90 -10.48
CA THR A 87 -28.21 1.23 -10.78
C THR A 87 -28.10 2.07 -12.05
N LEU A 88 -27.34 3.17 -12.01
CA LEU A 88 -27.01 3.95 -13.21
C LEU A 88 -25.85 3.28 -13.96
N VAL A 89 -26.00 3.08 -15.26
CA VAL A 89 -25.01 2.44 -16.14
C VAL A 89 -24.72 3.35 -17.33
N GLN A 90 -23.43 3.60 -17.57
CA GLN A 90 -22.95 4.17 -18.82
C GLN A 90 -22.49 3.05 -19.77
N VAL A 91 -23.17 2.87 -20.89
CA VAL A 91 -22.91 1.73 -21.80
C VAL A 91 -21.68 1.91 -22.69
N THR A 92 -21.21 3.15 -22.86
CA THR A 92 -20.13 3.54 -23.78
C THR A 92 -18.72 3.40 -23.19
N GLY A 93 -18.59 3.13 -21.89
CA GLY A 93 -17.29 3.02 -21.20
C GLY A 93 -17.22 3.92 -19.96
N ALA A 94 -16.03 4.05 -19.39
CA ALA A 94 -15.78 4.82 -18.17
C ALA A 94 -15.49 6.31 -18.50
N GLU A 95 -14.30 6.80 -18.16
CA GLU A 95 -13.91 8.21 -18.31
C GLU A 95 -13.73 8.65 -19.77
N ARG A 96 -13.46 7.70 -20.67
CA ARG A 96 -13.31 7.93 -22.12
C ARG A 96 -14.35 7.11 -22.88
N PRO A 97 -15.62 7.57 -22.91
CA PRO A 97 -16.68 6.83 -23.58
C PRO A 97 -16.40 6.71 -25.09
N GLU A 98 -16.57 5.51 -25.62
CA GLU A 98 -16.56 5.25 -27.04
C GLU A 98 -17.92 5.67 -27.68
N PRO A 99 -17.98 5.94 -28.99
CA PRO A 99 -19.25 6.21 -29.66
C PRO A 99 -20.23 5.03 -29.48
N LEU A 100 -21.47 5.32 -29.07
CA LEU A 100 -22.52 4.31 -28.86
C LEU A 100 -22.69 3.40 -30.07
N SER A 101 -22.63 3.95 -31.29
CA SER A 101 -22.68 3.21 -32.55
C SER A 101 -21.66 2.06 -32.65
N ARG A 102 -20.44 2.26 -32.14
CA ARG A 102 -19.39 1.25 -32.17
C ARG A 102 -19.65 0.16 -31.14
N VAL A 103 -20.07 0.54 -29.94
CA VAL A 103 -20.42 -0.41 -28.87
C VAL A 103 -21.63 -1.25 -29.28
N ALA A 104 -22.66 -0.63 -29.84
CA ALA A 104 -23.84 -1.34 -30.35
C ALA A 104 -23.47 -2.36 -31.43
N ASN A 105 -22.64 -1.98 -32.40
CA ASN A 105 -22.17 -2.88 -33.47
C ASN A 105 -21.36 -4.07 -32.91
N ARG A 106 -20.47 -3.84 -31.95
CA ARG A 106 -19.68 -4.91 -31.30
C ARG A 106 -20.54 -5.98 -30.60
N HIS A 107 -21.76 -5.62 -30.22
CA HIS A 107 -22.67 -6.46 -29.46
C HIS A 107 -23.95 -6.80 -30.22
N ASP A 108 -23.96 -6.64 -31.55
CA ASP A 108 -25.09 -6.93 -32.44
C ASP A 108 -26.41 -6.27 -31.99
N VAL A 109 -26.32 -5.08 -31.38
CA VAL A 109 -27.47 -4.30 -30.94
C VAL A 109 -27.91 -3.33 -32.05
N PRO A 110 -29.20 -3.31 -32.43
CA PRO A 110 -29.71 -2.35 -33.40
C PRO A 110 -29.45 -0.90 -32.97
N TYR A 111 -28.91 -0.09 -33.87
CA TYR A 111 -28.57 1.31 -33.61
C TYR A 111 -29.15 2.27 -34.66
N GLY A 112 -29.47 3.48 -34.24
CA GLY A 112 -29.71 4.62 -35.13
C GLY A 112 -29.59 5.94 -34.38
N LYS A 113 -29.28 7.02 -35.10
CA LYS A 113 -29.01 8.37 -34.55
C LYS A 113 -30.23 9.12 -33.99
N ASP A 114 -31.39 8.47 -33.94
CA ASP A 114 -32.58 9.10 -33.38
C ASP A 114 -32.57 8.87 -31.87
N PRO A 115 -32.86 9.87 -31.02
CA PRO A 115 -32.74 9.72 -29.57
C PRO A 115 -33.48 8.50 -29.00
N MET A 116 -34.62 8.15 -29.57
CA MET A 116 -35.37 6.97 -29.15
C MET A 116 -34.64 5.66 -29.46
N LYS A 117 -33.90 5.62 -30.57
CA LYS A 117 -33.07 4.46 -30.95
C LYS A 117 -31.79 4.40 -30.13
N GLU A 118 -31.22 5.53 -29.73
CA GLU A 118 -30.04 5.58 -28.85
C GLU A 118 -30.41 5.11 -27.45
N ALA A 119 -31.54 5.58 -26.92
CA ALA A 119 -32.12 5.07 -25.67
C ALA A 119 -32.42 3.56 -25.73
N GLU A 120 -33.01 3.05 -26.82
CA GLU A 120 -33.22 1.61 -26.98
C GLU A 120 -31.92 0.81 -27.04
N ALA A 121 -30.92 1.31 -27.77
CA ALA A 121 -29.61 0.67 -27.86
C ALA A 121 -28.94 0.61 -26.48
N ALA A 122 -28.99 1.70 -25.70
CA ALA A 122 -28.48 1.72 -24.34
C ALA A 122 -29.20 0.72 -23.42
N ALA A 123 -30.53 0.63 -23.49
CA ALA A 123 -31.31 -0.34 -22.72
C ALA A 123 -30.89 -1.79 -23.04
N ARG A 124 -30.78 -2.11 -24.33
CA ARG A 124 -30.40 -3.46 -24.80
C ARG A 124 -28.96 -3.82 -24.44
N LEU A 125 -28.02 -2.88 -24.59
CA LEU A 125 -26.62 -3.08 -24.19
C LEU A 125 -26.52 -3.37 -22.68
N ALA A 126 -27.19 -2.57 -21.86
CA ALA A 126 -27.20 -2.79 -20.42
C ALA A 126 -27.88 -4.11 -20.02
N ALA A 127 -28.97 -4.50 -20.69
CA ALA A 127 -29.61 -5.81 -20.51
C ALA A 127 -28.66 -6.97 -20.89
N ASN A 128 -27.80 -6.77 -21.89
CA ASN A 128 -26.72 -7.69 -22.26
C ASN A 128 -25.47 -7.58 -21.35
N ASN A 129 -25.60 -6.91 -20.19
CA ASN A 129 -24.54 -6.66 -19.21
C ASN A 129 -23.33 -5.91 -19.78
N VAL A 130 -23.55 -5.02 -20.75
CA VAL A 130 -22.52 -4.14 -21.32
C VAL A 130 -22.62 -2.76 -20.68
N GLY A 131 -21.47 -2.24 -20.22
CA GLY A 131 -21.37 -0.90 -19.65
C GLY A 131 -20.66 -0.86 -18.30
N GLN A 132 -20.63 0.32 -17.73
CA GLN A 132 -20.00 0.62 -16.44
C GLN A 132 -21.05 1.20 -15.49
N VAL A 133 -21.20 0.59 -14.32
CA VAL A 133 -21.94 1.13 -13.18
C VAL A 133 -21.26 2.42 -12.72
N VAL A 134 -22.06 3.48 -12.61
CA VAL A 134 -21.64 4.80 -12.17
C VAL A 134 -21.99 4.93 -10.68
N SER A 135 -20.98 5.00 -9.82
CA SER A 135 -21.15 5.18 -8.37
C SER A 135 -20.42 6.42 -7.87
N ALA A 136 -20.96 7.08 -6.85
CA ALA A 136 -20.29 8.17 -6.13
C ALA A 136 -20.24 7.93 -4.62
N PHE A 137 -20.62 6.73 -4.18
CA PHE A 137 -20.76 6.36 -2.79
C PHE A 137 -19.85 5.17 -2.46
N THR A 138 -19.37 5.10 -1.22
CA THR A 138 -18.72 3.90 -0.68
C THR A 138 -19.77 2.83 -0.38
N ASP A 139 -19.33 1.66 0.06
CA ASP A 139 -20.23 0.61 0.55
C ASP A 139 -20.60 0.83 2.04
N GLU A 140 -20.39 2.04 2.55
CA GLU A 140 -20.74 2.46 3.91
C GLU A 140 -21.92 3.44 3.92
N THR A 141 -22.67 3.41 5.01
CA THR A 141 -23.80 4.31 5.25
C THR A 141 -23.64 5.04 6.57
N GLU A 142 -23.77 6.36 6.53
CA GLU A 142 -23.81 7.22 7.71
C GLU A 142 -25.25 7.29 8.25
N ILE A 143 -25.44 6.92 9.52
CA ILE A 143 -26.69 7.13 10.26
C ILE A 143 -26.47 8.22 11.29
N LYS A 144 -27.05 9.39 11.06
CA LYS A 144 -26.94 10.54 11.93
C LYS A 144 -28.20 10.74 12.75
N VAL A 145 -28.08 10.50 14.05
CA VAL A 145 -29.13 10.78 15.04
C VAL A 145 -28.87 12.16 15.63
N SER A 146 -29.72 13.13 15.32
CA SER A 146 -29.56 14.52 15.72
C SER A 146 -30.83 15.11 16.32
N ARG A 147 -30.73 16.35 16.81
CA ARG A 147 -31.87 17.10 17.34
C ARG A 147 -32.83 17.47 16.22
N GLY A 148 -34.10 17.06 16.34
CA GLY A 148 -35.16 17.42 15.39
C GLY A 148 -35.71 18.85 15.55
N ARG A 149 -35.27 19.57 16.61
CA ARG A 149 -35.69 20.94 16.96
C ARG A 149 -34.52 21.74 17.51
N SER A 150 -34.54 23.06 17.32
CA SER A 150 -33.58 23.95 17.97
C SER A 150 -33.80 23.98 19.48
N THR A 151 -32.71 24.03 20.23
CA THR A 151 -32.72 24.48 21.62
C THR A 151 -32.97 25.99 21.57
N GLY A 152 -33.90 26.51 22.37
CA GLY A 152 -34.22 27.95 22.40
C GLY A 152 -32.97 28.82 22.64
N GLY A 153 -33.08 30.12 22.30
CA GLY A 153 -32.02 31.12 22.52
C GLY A 153 -32.42 32.21 23.52
N GLY A 154 -33.30 31.92 24.48
CA GLY A 154 -33.89 32.89 25.39
C GLY A 154 -33.79 32.42 26.85
N GLY A 155 -32.70 32.85 27.51
CA GLY A 155 -32.26 32.40 28.84
C GLY A 155 -33.35 32.18 29.89
N GLY A 156 -33.32 31.02 30.55
CA GLY A 156 -34.07 30.74 31.78
C GLY A 156 -34.06 29.27 32.22
N TRP A 157 -34.44 28.98 33.47
CA TRP A 157 -34.49 27.61 34.05
C TRP A 157 -35.38 26.61 33.28
N SER A 158 -36.38 27.09 32.54
CA SER A 158 -37.23 26.29 31.67
C SER A 158 -36.50 25.79 30.41
N GLU A 159 -35.49 26.53 29.96
CA GLU A 159 -34.70 26.25 28.76
C GLU A 159 -33.72 25.11 28.99
N ASP A 160 -33.02 25.09 30.13
CA ASP A 160 -32.12 23.99 30.49
C ASP A 160 -32.85 22.65 30.59
N ARG A 161 -34.05 22.64 31.18
CA ARG A 161 -34.91 21.45 31.24
C ARG A 161 -35.31 21.00 29.83
N TYR A 162 -35.65 21.93 28.95
CA TYR A 162 -36.05 21.65 27.58
C TYR A 162 -34.88 21.08 26.76
N THR A 163 -33.70 21.69 26.85
CA THR A 163 -32.45 21.22 26.23
C THR A 163 -32.04 19.84 26.72
N ARG A 164 -32.10 19.62 28.05
CA ARG A 164 -31.81 18.30 28.65
C ARG A 164 -32.76 17.22 28.17
N ARG A 165 -34.05 17.54 28.03
CA ARG A 165 -35.05 16.61 27.48
C ARG A 165 -34.72 16.22 26.04
N ILE A 166 -34.39 17.21 25.20
CA ILE A 166 -34.00 16.97 23.79
C ILE A 166 -32.75 16.09 23.72
N HIS A 167 -31.68 16.44 24.42
CA HIS A 167 -30.44 15.64 24.39
C HIS A 167 -30.65 14.23 24.96
N GLY A 168 -31.52 14.09 25.97
CA GLY A 168 -31.93 12.79 26.50
C GLY A 168 -32.70 11.95 25.48
N SER A 169 -33.57 12.57 24.67
CA SER A 169 -34.27 11.90 23.58
C SER A 169 -33.31 11.42 22.48
N VAL A 170 -32.33 12.26 22.08
CA VAL A 170 -31.29 11.85 21.13
C VAL A 170 -30.49 10.68 21.68
N LYS A 171 -30.03 10.74 22.94
CA LYS A 171 -29.29 9.64 23.60
C LYS A 171 -30.10 8.35 23.66
N ARG A 172 -31.41 8.42 23.85
CA ARG A 172 -32.29 7.24 23.81
C ARG A 172 -32.35 6.65 22.41
N ARG A 173 -32.64 7.48 21.39
CA ARG A 173 -32.76 7.00 20.01
C ARG A 173 -31.44 6.45 19.46
N THR A 174 -30.31 7.04 19.84
CA THR A 174 -28.97 6.51 19.51
C THR A 174 -28.81 5.08 20.02
N ARG A 175 -29.23 4.78 21.26
CA ARG A 175 -29.14 3.40 21.79
C ARG A 175 -30.10 2.43 21.13
N GLU A 176 -31.28 2.90 20.71
CA GLU A 176 -32.20 2.08 19.93
C GLU A 176 -31.58 1.71 18.57
N VAL A 177 -31.03 2.70 17.85
CA VAL A 177 -30.30 2.48 16.59
C VAL A 177 -29.12 1.53 16.78
N GLU A 178 -28.33 1.71 17.83
CA GLU A 178 -27.20 0.83 18.16
C GLU A 178 -27.66 -0.62 18.38
N SER A 179 -28.77 -0.82 19.09
CA SER A 179 -29.37 -2.15 19.28
C SER A 179 -29.87 -2.73 17.96
N ASP A 180 -30.58 -1.95 17.16
CA ASP A 180 -31.14 -2.39 15.88
C ASP A 180 -30.00 -2.87 14.93
N LEU A 181 -28.87 -2.15 14.91
CA LEU A 181 -27.69 -2.53 14.11
C LEU A 181 -27.00 -3.80 14.65
N GLN A 182 -26.84 -3.93 15.97
CA GLN A 182 -26.26 -5.12 16.59
C GLN A 182 -27.13 -6.36 16.37
N ASP A 183 -28.45 -6.21 16.48
CA ASP A 183 -29.42 -7.28 16.24
C ASP A 183 -29.43 -7.73 14.77
N ALA A 184 -29.10 -6.83 13.83
CA ALA A 184 -28.93 -7.13 12.41
C ALA A 184 -27.55 -7.74 12.08
N GLY A 185 -26.60 -7.76 13.03
CA GLY A 185 -25.25 -8.27 12.82
C GLY A 185 -24.40 -7.40 11.89
N LEU A 186 -24.65 -6.09 11.86
CA LEU A 186 -23.91 -5.13 11.04
C LEU A 186 -22.72 -4.57 11.83
N ASP A 187 -21.57 -4.47 11.17
CA ASP A 187 -20.39 -3.79 11.71
C ASP A 187 -20.54 -2.28 11.59
N PHE A 188 -20.24 -1.56 12.67
CA PHE A 188 -20.35 -0.10 12.69
C PHE A 188 -19.38 0.56 13.67
N GLU A 189 -18.95 1.76 13.30
CA GLU A 189 -18.29 2.72 14.18
C GLU A 189 -19.29 3.77 14.66
N ARG A 190 -19.07 4.32 15.86
CA ARG A 190 -20.00 5.24 16.48
C ARG A 190 -19.29 6.43 17.12
N GLU A 191 -19.65 7.62 16.68
CA GLU A 191 -19.19 8.88 17.26
C GLU A 191 -20.34 9.64 17.93
N GLU A 192 -20.14 10.12 19.16
CA GLU A 192 -21.14 10.89 19.90
C GLU A 192 -20.62 12.25 20.34
N THR A 193 -21.48 13.28 20.26
CA THR A 193 -21.20 14.58 20.89
C THR A 193 -22.04 14.73 22.15
N GLU A 194 -21.45 14.51 23.32
CA GLU A 194 -22.13 14.64 24.61
C GLU A 194 -22.42 16.10 24.99
N LYS A 195 -23.67 16.39 25.41
CA LYS A 195 -24.09 17.70 25.95
C LYS A 195 -25.24 17.56 26.95
N TYR A 196 -25.21 18.37 28.03
CA TYR A 196 -26.28 18.45 29.06
C TYR A 196 -26.86 17.09 29.50
N GLY A 197 -26.00 16.10 29.78
CA GLY A 197 -26.41 14.76 30.24
C GLY A 197 -27.10 13.88 29.20
N GLY A 198 -27.03 14.26 27.92
CA GLY A 198 -27.51 13.50 26.76
C GLY A 198 -26.59 13.70 25.56
N PHE A 199 -27.08 13.44 24.35
CA PHE A 199 -26.32 13.66 23.11
C PHE A 199 -26.86 14.85 22.33
N SER A 200 -25.95 15.64 21.76
CA SER A 200 -26.31 16.71 20.83
C SER A 200 -26.52 16.17 19.42
N ASN A 201 -25.78 15.11 19.07
CA ASN A 201 -25.94 14.21 17.95
C ASN A 201 -25.12 12.93 18.23
N ALA A 202 -25.38 11.89 17.45
CA ALA A 202 -24.52 10.73 17.29
C ALA A 202 -24.51 10.34 15.81
N VAL A 203 -23.38 9.86 15.33
CA VAL A 203 -23.16 9.41 13.97
C VAL A 203 -22.70 7.96 14.03
N PHE A 204 -23.33 7.10 13.25
CA PHE A 204 -22.87 5.74 13.02
C PHE A 204 -22.35 5.63 11.59
N THR A 205 -21.17 5.06 11.41
CA THR A 205 -20.68 4.65 10.08
C THR A 205 -20.85 3.15 10.02
N VAL A 206 -21.77 2.67 9.17
CA VAL A 206 -22.16 1.26 9.08
C VAL A 206 -21.63 0.69 7.78
N GLU A 207 -20.98 -0.47 7.84
CA GLU A 207 -20.60 -1.23 6.65
C GLU A 207 -21.85 -1.90 6.06
N GLY A 208 -22.37 -1.33 4.97
CA GLY A 208 -23.61 -1.82 4.36
C GLY A 208 -24.38 -0.75 3.59
N ARG A 209 -25.28 -1.21 2.72
CA ARG A 209 -26.18 -0.34 1.95
C ARG A 209 -27.41 0.04 2.78
N PRO A 210 -28.05 1.20 2.50
CA PRO A 210 -29.23 1.66 3.24
C PRO A 210 -30.37 0.63 3.32
N ARG A 211 -30.57 -0.19 2.29
CA ARG A 211 -31.60 -1.24 2.24
C ARG A 211 -31.37 -2.38 3.24
N ASP A 212 -30.12 -2.63 3.60
CA ASP A 212 -29.70 -3.72 4.48
C ASP A 212 -29.70 -3.24 5.95
N ILE A 213 -29.90 -1.93 6.16
CA ILE A 213 -29.91 -1.28 7.48
C ILE A 213 -31.35 -1.20 8.01
N PRO A 214 -31.63 -1.69 9.23
CA PRO A 214 -32.98 -1.71 9.82
C PRO A 214 -33.52 -0.34 10.25
N VAL A 215 -32.83 0.73 9.88
CA VAL A 215 -33.10 2.12 10.27
C VAL A 215 -33.31 2.95 9.02
N SER A 216 -34.43 3.69 8.97
CA SER A 216 -34.77 4.58 7.86
C SER A 216 -34.72 6.05 8.27
N ASN A 217 -34.62 6.93 7.27
CA ASN A 217 -34.79 8.37 7.44
C ASN A 217 -36.10 8.69 8.19
N GLU A 218 -36.00 9.34 9.35
CA GLU A 218 -37.16 9.60 10.23
C GLU A 218 -37.05 10.96 10.93
N ARG A 219 -38.19 11.63 11.09
CA ARG A 219 -38.30 12.80 11.98
C ARG A 219 -39.39 12.57 13.02
N ALA A 220 -38.99 12.19 14.23
CA ALA A 220 -39.88 11.86 15.33
C ALA A 220 -39.66 12.76 16.55
N GLY A 221 -40.65 13.60 16.85
CA GLY A 221 -40.66 14.42 18.05
C GLY A 221 -39.49 15.43 18.14
N ASP A 222 -38.53 15.13 19.02
CA ASP A 222 -37.33 15.94 19.28
C ASP A 222 -36.07 15.38 18.59
N VAL A 223 -36.19 14.28 17.83
CA VAL A 223 -35.06 13.58 17.18
C VAL A 223 -35.27 13.56 15.67
N ARG A 224 -34.17 13.61 14.94
CA ARG A 224 -34.09 13.39 13.50
C ARG A 224 -33.03 12.32 13.23
N VAL A 225 -33.38 11.33 12.44
CA VAL A 225 -32.47 10.30 11.94
C VAL A 225 -32.30 10.54 10.45
N GLU A 226 -31.06 10.78 10.03
CA GLU A 226 -30.68 10.90 8.62
C GLU A 226 -29.83 9.67 8.28
N VAL A 227 -30.20 8.96 7.22
CA VAL A 227 -29.48 7.79 6.71
C VAL A 227 -29.00 8.16 5.32
N GLU A 228 -27.70 8.37 5.16
CA GLU A 228 -27.08 8.83 3.92
C GLU A 228 -25.89 7.93 3.58
N ARG A 229 -25.75 7.55 2.30
CA ARG A 229 -24.56 6.82 1.84
C ARG A 229 -23.33 7.72 1.93
N VAL A 230 -22.23 7.17 2.42
CA VAL A 230 -20.97 7.91 2.52
C VAL A 230 -20.46 8.22 1.11
N ARG A 231 -20.13 9.49 0.87
CA ARG A 231 -19.71 9.97 -0.45
C ARG A 231 -18.23 9.70 -0.67
N ARG A 232 -17.86 9.34 -1.90
CA ARG A 232 -16.46 9.31 -2.35
C ARG A 232 -16.03 10.68 -2.85
N ASP A 233 -14.71 10.91 -2.88
CA ASP A 233 -14.10 12.12 -3.47
C ASP A 233 -14.32 12.20 -5.00
N GLY A 234 -14.79 11.14 -5.64
CA GLY A 234 -14.92 10.97 -7.09
C GLY A 234 -16.15 10.18 -7.54
N ILE A 235 -16.35 10.18 -8.86
CA ILE A 235 -17.24 9.22 -9.53
C ILE A 235 -16.37 8.00 -9.87
N GLU A 236 -16.84 6.82 -9.54
CA GLU A 236 -16.20 5.54 -9.83
C GLU A 236 -17.00 4.80 -10.91
N PHE A 237 -16.27 4.19 -11.84
CA PHE A 237 -16.83 3.31 -12.86
C PHE A 237 -16.46 1.87 -12.54
N ARG A 238 -17.48 1.02 -12.40
CA ARG A 238 -17.30 -0.43 -12.16
C ARG A 238 -17.97 -1.22 -13.28
N PRO A 239 -17.33 -2.22 -13.90
CA PRO A 239 -17.96 -3.00 -14.97
C PRO A 239 -19.31 -3.61 -14.54
N LEU A 240 -20.35 -3.46 -15.38
CA LEU A 240 -21.71 -3.94 -15.11
C LEU A 240 -21.75 -5.46 -15.00
N ALA A 241 -21.14 -6.16 -15.97
CA ALA A 241 -20.72 -7.53 -15.75
C ALA A 241 -19.38 -7.51 -15.03
N LYS A 242 -19.30 -8.22 -13.89
CA LYS A 242 -18.04 -8.84 -13.49
C LYS A 242 -17.74 -9.95 -14.51
N ARG A 243 -17.31 -9.57 -15.72
CA ARG A 243 -16.70 -10.53 -16.65
C ARG A 243 -15.39 -10.89 -15.99
N ARG A 244 -15.41 -12.05 -15.36
CA ARG A 244 -14.23 -12.62 -14.76
C ARG A 244 -13.47 -13.24 -15.92
N ASP A 245 -12.34 -12.64 -16.23
CA ASP A 245 -11.49 -13.09 -17.30
C ASP A 245 -11.21 -14.59 -17.15
N HIS A 246 -10.89 -15.23 -18.27
CA HIS A 246 -10.49 -16.62 -18.21
C HIS A 246 -9.12 -16.69 -17.52
N VAL A 247 -8.96 -17.60 -16.57
CA VAL A 247 -7.78 -17.65 -15.70
C VAL A 247 -7.18 -19.05 -15.63
N VAL A 248 -5.89 -19.08 -15.34
CA VAL A 248 -5.17 -20.28 -14.91
C VAL A 248 -5.18 -20.30 -13.39
N VAL A 249 -5.57 -21.43 -12.79
CA VAL A 249 -5.69 -21.59 -11.35
C VAL A 249 -4.67 -22.62 -10.87
N GLY A 250 -3.79 -22.23 -9.97
CA GLY A 250 -2.90 -23.15 -9.26
C GLY A 250 -3.45 -23.48 -7.87
N VAL A 251 -3.38 -24.74 -7.47
CA VAL A 251 -3.92 -25.19 -6.18
C VAL A 251 -2.89 -26.04 -5.45
N ASP A 252 -2.56 -25.64 -4.22
CA ASP A 252 -1.84 -26.46 -3.26
C ASP A 252 -2.83 -27.02 -2.22
N PRO A 253 -3.15 -28.33 -2.28
CA PRO A 253 -4.08 -28.95 -1.35
C PRO A 253 -3.38 -29.45 -0.08
N GLY A 254 -3.93 -29.17 1.10
CA GLY A 254 -3.36 -29.66 2.35
C GLY A 254 -4.15 -29.29 3.60
N THR A 255 -3.48 -29.24 4.75
CA THR A 255 -4.04 -28.65 5.98
C THR A 255 -4.31 -27.15 5.83
N THR A 256 -3.52 -26.51 4.97
CA THR A 256 -3.78 -25.18 4.42
C THR A 256 -4.01 -25.41 2.94
N THR A 257 -5.17 -25.00 2.44
CA THR A 257 -5.42 -24.95 0.99
C THR A 257 -5.01 -23.59 0.51
N ALA A 258 -4.14 -23.53 -0.50
CA ALA A 258 -3.81 -22.30 -1.17
C ALA A 258 -4.22 -22.35 -2.64
N VAL A 259 -4.63 -21.20 -3.16
CA VAL A 259 -5.08 -21.02 -4.53
C VAL A 259 -4.47 -19.75 -5.10
N ALA A 260 -3.89 -19.85 -6.29
CA ALA A 260 -3.39 -18.71 -7.04
C ALA A 260 -4.17 -18.55 -8.34
N ILE A 261 -4.54 -17.32 -8.67
CA ILE A 261 -5.22 -16.94 -9.92
C ILE A 261 -4.25 -16.19 -10.80
N VAL A 262 -4.04 -16.68 -12.02
CA VAL A 262 -3.15 -16.07 -13.02
C VAL A 262 -3.92 -15.78 -14.30
N GLY A 263 -3.72 -14.60 -14.88
CA GLY A 263 -4.30 -14.19 -16.16
C GLY A 263 -3.76 -14.98 -17.36
N LEU A 264 -4.38 -14.81 -18.53
CA LEU A 264 -3.89 -15.41 -19.78
C LEU A 264 -2.66 -14.69 -20.37
N ASP A 265 -2.24 -13.60 -19.74
CA ASP A 265 -1.00 -12.84 -19.96
C ASP A 265 0.12 -13.22 -18.99
N GLY A 266 -0.20 -13.98 -17.94
CA GLY A 266 0.75 -14.46 -16.94
C GLY A 266 0.85 -13.58 -15.69
N GLU A 267 0.02 -12.54 -15.55
CA GLU A 267 -0.03 -11.72 -14.32
C GLU A 267 -0.77 -12.45 -13.19
N VAL A 268 -0.27 -12.36 -11.96
CA VAL A 268 -0.99 -12.87 -10.78
C VAL A 268 -2.11 -11.89 -10.43
N LEU A 269 -3.35 -12.37 -10.48
CA LEU A 269 -4.52 -11.55 -10.21
C LEU A 269 -4.90 -11.57 -8.72
N ASP A 270 -4.80 -12.73 -8.08
CA ASP A 270 -5.06 -12.86 -6.64
C ASP A 270 -4.53 -14.19 -6.09
N VAL A 271 -4.30 -14.26 -4.77
CA VAL A 271 -3.85 -15.45 -4.05
C VAL A 271 -4.62 -15.59 -2.74
N LEU A 272 -5.05 -16.80 -2.40
CA LEU A 272 -5.69 -17.15 -1.14
C LEU A 272 -4.92 -18.27 -0.46
N SER A 273 -4.75 -18.18 0.86
CA SER A 273 -4.43 -19.31 1.72
C SER A 273 -5.41 -19.41 2.88
N THR A 274 -5.90 -20.61 3.15
CA THR A 274 -6.91 -20.84 4.20
C THR A 274 -6.82 -22.24 4.79
N ARG A 275 -7.11 -22.34 6.10
CA ARG A 275 -7.17 -23.61 6.84
C ARG A 275 -8.60 -24.02 7.18
N THR A 276 -9.56 -23.12 7.03
CA THR A 276 -10.94 -23.29 7.50
C THR A 276 -11.95 -23.34 6.38
N ALA A 277 -11.62 -22.81 5.20
CA ALA A 277 -12.55 -22.78 4.10
C ALA A 277 -12.79 -24.19 3.52
N ASP A 278 -14.05 -24.49 3.24
CA ASP A 278 -14.41 -25.72 2.54
C ASP A 278 -14.22 -25.59 1.02
N SER A 279 -14.41 -26.70 0.29
CA SER A 279 -14.25 -26.68 -1.18
C SER A 279 -15.29 -25.81 -1.90
N ALA A 280 -16.46 -25.56 -1.30
CA ALA A 280 -17.48 -24.70 -1.89
C ALA A 280 -17.10 -23.23 -1.75
N GLU A 281 -16.58 -22.82 -0.59
CA GLU A 281 -16.03 -21.48 -0.34
C GLU A 281 -14.83 -21.20 -1.26
N VAL A 282 -13.92 -22.17 -1.42
CA VAL A 282 -12.81 -22.05 -2.37
C VAL A 282 -13.31 -21.96 -3.82
N THR A 283 -14.33 -22.74 -4.18
CA THR A 283 -14.95 -22.67 -5.52
C THR A 283 -15.57 -21.30 -5.75
N GLU A 284 -16.33 -20.78 -4.78
CA GLU A 284 -16.94 -19.46 -4.85
C GLU A 284 -15.88 -18.37 -4.96
N TRP A 285 -14.80 -18.45 -4.17
CA TRP A 285 -13.68 -17.52 -4.22
C TRP A 285 -12.98 -17.49 -5.59
N ILE A 286 -12.76 -18.66 -6.20
CA ILE A 286 -12.18 -18.77 -7.55
C ILE A 286 -13.14 -18.21 -8.58
N VAL A 287 -14.41 -18.66 -8.50
CA VAL A 287 -15.49 -18.14 -9.33
C VAL A 287 -15.49 -16.66 -9.19
N GLU A 288 -15.19 -16.08 -8.01
CA GLU A 288 -15.19 -14.66 -7.72
C GLU A 288 -14.20 -13.79 -8.49
N ARG A 289 -13.13 -14.41 -8.97
CA ARG A 289 -11.97 -13.75 -9.56
C ARG A 289 -11.76 -14.09 -11.03
N GLY A 290 -12.19 -15.27 -11.46
CA GLY A 290 -11.91 -15.75 -12.80
C GLY A 290 -12.86 -16.84 -13.26
N ARG A 291 -12.81 -17.14 -14.56
CA ARG A 291 -13.36 -18.37 -15.14
C ARG A 291 -12.20 -19.34 -15.40
N PRO A 292 -12.02 -20.38 -14.57
CA PRO A 292 -10.88 -21.28 -14.72
C PRO A 292 -10.92 -22.00 -16.06
N VAL A 293 -9.87 -21.84 -16.87
CA VAL A 293 -9.65 -22.64 -18.09
C VAL A 293 -8.67 -23.78 -17.85
N ILE A 294 -7.74 -23.57 -16.91
CA ILE A 294 -6.78 -24.58 -16.48
C ILE A 294 -6.76 -24.61 -14.96
N VAL A 295 -6.78 -25.81 -14.38
CA VAL A 295 -6.49 -26.04 -12.96
C VAL A 295 -5.21 -26.87 -12.86
N ALA A 296 -4.28 -26.38 -12.05
CA ALA A 296 -2.91 -26.86 -11.96
C ALA A 296 -2.56 -27.32 -10.54
N ALA A 297 -1.74 -28.36 -10.44
CA ALA A 297 -1.08 -28.77 -9.20
C ALA A 297 0.43 -28.84 -9.41
N ASP A 298 1.20 -28.60 -8.35
CA ASP A 298 2.67 -28.63 -8.33
C ASP A 298 3.26 -30.04 -8.20
N VAL A 299 2.41 -31.05 -7.97
CA VAL A 299 2.76 -32.46 -7.80
C VAL A 299 2.11 -33.35 -8.86
N THR A 300 2.71 -34.52 -9.08
CA THR A 300 2.17 -35.53 -10.00
C THR A 300 2.11 -36.91 -9.31
N PRO A 301 0.96 -37.63 -9.39
CA PRO A 301 -0.28 -37.28 -10.09
C PRO A 301 -1.09 -36.17 -9.39
N MET A 302 -2.01 -35.54 -10.12
CA MET A 302 -2.88 -34.49 -9.57
C MET A 302 -3.66 -34.99 -8.35
N PRO A 303 -3.63 -34.28 -7.20
CA PRO A 303 -4.37 -34.69 -6.02
C PRO A 303 -5.89 -34.69 -6.23
N ASN A 304 -6.60 -35.63 -5.58
CA ASN A 304 -8.06 -35.80 -5.76
C ASN A 304 -8.89 -34.54 -5.47
N THR A 305 -8.46 -33.70 -4.52
CA THR A 305 -9.14 -32.44 -4.20
C THR A 305 -9.06 -31.47 -5.37
N VAL A 306 -7.88 -31.35 -5.98
CA VAL A 306 -7.64 -30.50 -7.16
C VAL A 306 -8.38 -31.05 -8.37
N GLU A 307 -8.38 -32.37 -8.57
CA GLU A 307 -9.10 -33.03 -9.66
C GLU A 307 -10.63 -32.82 -9.56
N LYS A 308 -11.20 -32.80 -8.35
CA LYS A 308 -12.61 -32.45 -8.14
C LYS A 308 -12.90 -31.00 -8.51
N LEU A 309 -12.03 -30.08 -8.09
CA LEU A 309 -12.15 -28.65 -8.38
C LEU A 309 -12.01 -28.35 -9.87
N ARG A 310 -11.07 -29.01 -10.55
CA ARG A 310 -10.93 -28.98 -12.01
C ARG A 310 -12.23 -29.37 -12.71
N ARG A 311 -12.85 -30.48 -12.28
CA ARG A 311 -14.10 -30.97 -12.88
C ARG A 311 -15.30 -30.06 -12.60
N SER A 312 -15.37 -29.39 -11.46
CA SER A 312 -16.45 -28.43 -11.20
C SER A 312 -16.39 -27.21 -12.12
N PHE A 313 -15.22 -26.90 -12.68
CA PHE A 313 -15.03 -25.81 -13.63
C PHE A 313 -15.03 -26.23 -15.09
N ASP A 314 -15.12 -27.53 -15.38
CA ASP A 314 -14.89 -28.07 -16.73
C ASP A 314 -13.55 -27.58 -17.33
N ALA A 315 -12.54 -27.46 -16.48
CA ALA A 315 -11.23 -26.92 -16.84
C ALA A 315 -10.25 -28.03 -17.27
N ALA A 316 -9.27 -27.66 -18.09
CA ALA A 316 -8.15 -28.53 -18.40
C ALA A 316 -7.26 -28.74 -17.15
N GLY A 317 -6.69 -29.93 -17.01
CA GLY A 317 -5.78 -30.24 -15.90
C GLY A 317 -4.32 -30.04 -16.32
N TRP A 318 -3.50 -29.50 -15.44
CA TRP A 318 -2.06 -29.48 -15.62
C TRP A 318 -1.31 -29.97 -14.38
N THR A 319 -0.29 -30.80 -14.60
CA THR A 319 0.69 -31.22 -13.59
C THR A 319 2.07 -31.29 -14.22
N PRO A 320 3.15 -31.08 -13.47
CA PRO A 320 4.49 -31.26 -14.00
C PRO A 320 4.80 -32.76 -14.27
N ASP A 321 5.84 -33.03 -15.05
CA ASP A 321 6.33 -34.41 -15.30
C ASP A 321 6.87 -35.10 -14.04
N ARG A 322 7.29 -34.29 -13.06
CA ARG A 322 7.78 -34.67 -11.73
C ARG A 322 7.50 -33.53 -10.76
N ASP A 323 7.34 -33.83 -9.48
CA ASP A 323 7.11 -32.83 -8.45
C ASP A 323 8.12 -31.69 -8.54
N LEU A 324 7.63 -30.45 -8.48
CA LEU A 324 8.47 -29.27 -8.59
C LEU A 324 9.37 -29.17 -7.35
N PRO A 325 10.71 -29.13 -7.49
CA PRO A 325 11.58 -28.90 -6.36
C PRO A 325 11.48 -27.44 -5.87
N VAL A 326 11.75 -27.24 -4.57
CA VAL A 326 11.47 -25.98 -3.86
C VAL A 326 12.22 -24.78 -4.48
N ASP A 327 13.44 -24.99 -4.96
CA ASP A 327 14.25 -23.99 -5.65
C ASP A 327 13.59 -23.49 -6.94
N VAL A 328 12.96 -24.39 -7.71
CA VAL A 328 12.21 -24.03 -8.92
C VAL A 328 10.96 -23.22 -8.56
N LYS A 329 10.26 -23.61 -7.48
CA LYS A 329 9.09 -22.86 -7.00
C LYS A 329 9.47 -21.44 -6.57
N GLN A 330 10.53 -21.29 -5.78
CA GLN A 330 11.05 -19.98 -5.35
C GLN A 330 11.50 -19.11 -6.52
N HIS A 331 12.15 -19.69 -7.53
CA HIS A 331 12.60 -18.94 -8.70
C HIS A 331 11.43 -18.39 -9.52
N ARG A 332 10.35 -19.18 -9.64
CA ARG A 332 9.15 -18.83 -10.40
C ARG A 332 8.33 -17.73 -9.75
N THR A 333 8.33 -17.63 -8.41
CA THR A 333 7.50 -16.68 -7.66
C THR A 333 8.28 -15.46 -7.14
N ARG A 334 9.51 -15.25 -7.61
CA ARG A 334 10.42 -14.22 -7.09
C ARG A 334 9.92 -12.77 -7.28
N GLU A 335 9.04 -12.54 -8.26
CA GLU A 335 8.62 -11.19 -8.68
C GLU A 335 7.32 -10.75 -7.98
N GLU A 336 6.53 -11.69 -7.45
CA GLU A 336 5.16 -11.45 -6.96
C GLU A 336 5.07 -11.36 -5.42
N GLY A 337 6.00 -11.99 -4.69
CA GLY A 337 5.94 -12.10 -3.22
C GLY A 337 4.87 -13.09 -2.73
N TYR A 338 5.07 -13.70 -1.56
CA TYR A 338 4.12 -14.63 -0.93
C TYR A 338 4.28 -14.62 0.58
N ASP A 339 3.17 -14.85 1.31
CA ASP A 339 3.18 -14.84 2.77
C ASP A 339 3.55 -16.21 3.37
N ASN A 340 3.33 -17.30 2.61
CA ASN A 340 3.64 -18.65 3.06
C ASN A 340 4.01 -19.61 1.93
N ASP A 341 4.56 -20.77 2.32
CA ASP A 341 5.01 -21.80 1.38
C ASP A 341 3.88 -22.37 0.51
N HIS A 342 2.63 -22.38 0.99
CA HIS A 342 1.49 -22.91 0.23
C HIS A 342 1.09 -21.97 -0.91
N GLU A 343 1.11 -20.66 -0.67
CA GLU A 343 0.87 -19.64 -1.70
C GLU A 343 1.94 -19.69 -2.79
N ARG A 344 3.20 -19.86 -2.40
CA ARG A 344 4.31 -20.10 -3.34
C ARG A 344 4.04 -21.32 -4.21
N ASP A 345 3.63 -22.42 -3.60
CA ASP A 345 3.45 -23.70 -4.29
C ASP A 345 2.24 -23.64 -5.24
N ALA A 346 1.15 -22.99 -4.83
CA ALA A 346 -0.01 -22.70 -5.68
C ALA A 346 0.36 -21.80 -6.87
N MET A 347 1.10 -20.71 -6.65
CA MET A 347 1.57 -19.84 -7.73
C MET A 347 2.52 -20.56 -8.69
N ALA A 348 3.45 -21.37 -8.16
CA ALA A 348 4.37 -22.14 -8.98
C ALA A 348 3.64 -23.14 -9.88
N ALA A 349 2.55 -23.75 -9.40
CA ALA A 349 1.67 -24.59 -10.20
C ALA A 349 0.98 -23.78 -11.33
N ALA A 350 0.43 -22.61 -11.01
CA ALA A 350 -0.22 -21.73 -11.99
C ALA A 350 0.75 -21.28 -13.08
N PHE A 351 1.95 -20.81 -12.71
CA PHE A 351 2.99 -20.45 -13.67
C PHE A 351 3.47 -21.62 -14.50
N GLY A 352 3.59 -22.82 -13.91
CA GLY A 352 3.92 -24.03 -14.64
C GLY A 352 2.91 -24.35 -15.75
N ALA A 353 1.62 -24.21 -15.43
CA ALA A 353 0.55 -24.38 -16.39
C ALA A 353 0.53 -23.29 -17.47
N PHE A 354 0.77 -22.03 -17.10
CA PHE A 354 0.89 -20.91 -18.03
C PHE A 354 2.05 -21.13 -19.00
N ASP A 355 3.26 -21.41 -18.50
CA ASP A 355 4.45 -21.63 -19.32
C ASP A 355 4.26 -22.77 -20.34
N ALA A 356 3.61 -23.86 -19.92
CA ALA A 356 3.33 -25.00 -20.79
C ALA A 356 2.37 -24.67 -21.93
N ARG A 357 1.60 -23.58 -21.83
CA ARG A 357 0.56 -23.18 -22.77
C ARG A 357 0.78 -21.78 -23.36
N LYS A 358 1.86 -21.09 -23.01
CA LYS A 358 2.17 -19.74 -23.45
C LYS A 358 2.12 -19.58 -24.98
N ASP A 359 2.84 -20.43 -25.71
CA ASP A 359 2.84 -20.41 -27.18
C ASP A 359 1.44 -20.66 -27.78
N GLN A 360 0.59 -21.42 -27.08
CA GLN A 360 -0.79 -21.67 -27.50
C GLN A 360 -1.66 -20.43 -27.24
N PHE A 361 -1.54 -19.77 -26.09
CA PHE A 361 -2.24 -18.52 -25.79
C PHE A 361 -1.86 -17.41 -26.75
N GLU A 362 -0.56 -17.21 -27.02
CA GLU A 362 -0.06 -16.20 -27.96
C GLU A 362 -0.59 -16.47 -29.39
N ARG A 363 -0.60 -17.73 -29.83
CA ARG A 363 -1.14 -18.10 -31.14
C ARG A 363 -2.65 -17.87 -31.24
N ILE A 364 -3.41 -18.15 -30.18
CA ILE A 364 -4.85 -17.88 -30.15
C ILE A 364 -5.07 -16.37 -30.19
N ALA A 365 -4.39 -15.62 -29.34
CA ALA A 365 -4.48 -14.16 -29.31
C ALA A 365 -4.17 -13.51 -30.67
N ALA A 366 -3.19 -14.03 -31.41
CA ALA A 366 -2.87 -13.55 -32.76
C ALA A 366 -3.93 -13.86 -33.82
N LYS A 367 -4.72 -14.93 -33.65
CA LYS A 367 -5.77 -15.35 -34.59
C LYS A 367 -7.13 -14.76 -34.28
N VAL A 368 -7.35 -14.33 -33.04
CA VAL A 368 -8.60 -13.70 -32.61
C VAL A 368 -8.69 -12.29 -33.21
N PRO A 369 -9.74 -11.98 -34.00
CA PRO A 369 -9.91 -10.66 -34.60
C PRO A 369 -9.97 -9.54 -33.56
N PRO A 370 -9.48 -8.32 -33.89
CA PRO A 370 -9.61 -7.16 -33.02
C PRO A 370 -11.09 -6.91 -32.65
N GLY A 371 -11.39 -6.88 -31.35
CA GLY A 371 -12.74 -6.69 -30.82
C GLY A 371 -13.44 -7.97 -30.34
N GLN A 372 -12.88 -9.16 -30.58
CA GLN A 372 -13.27 -10.40 -29.91
C GLN A 372 -12.35 -10.70 -28.71
N GLU A 373 -12.91 -11.28 -27.66
CA GLU A 373 -12.16 -11.64 -26.45
C GLU A 373 -11.40 -12.96 -26.65
N VAL A 374 -10.14 -12.99 -26.25
CA VAL A 374 -9.25 -14.17 -26.38
C VAL A 374 -9.70 -15.31 -25.43
N GLY A 375 -10.19 -14.97 -24.25
CA GLY A 375 -10.54 -15.93 -23.19
C GLY A 375 -11.57 -17.00 -23.59
N PRO A 376 -12.74 -16.64 -24.16
CA PRO A 376 -13.72 -17.61 -24.63
C PRO A 376 -13.19 -18.59 -25.67
N VAL A 377 -12.31 -18.13 -26.57
CA VAL A 377 -11.65 -18.97 -27.58
C VAL A 377 -10.64 -19.90 -26.91
N VAL A 378 -9.85 -19.39 -25.97
CA VAL A 378 -8.93 -20.20 -25.16
C VAL A 378 -9.67 -21.30 -24.39
N ALA A 379 -10.82 -21.01 -23.79
CA ALA A 379 -11.61 -21.99 -23.07
C ALA A 379 -12.02 -23.18 -23.96
N ARG A 380 -12.56 -22.92 -25.15
CA ARG A 380 -12.98 -23.99 -26.08
C ARG A 380 -11.80 -24.78 -26.64
N VAL A 381 -10.69 -24.11 -26.93
CA VAL A 381 -9.49 -24.76 -27.49
C VAL A 381 -8.75 -25.59 -26.44
N VAL A 382 -8.67 -25.11 -25.20
CA VAL A 382 -7.87 -25.75 -24.13
C VAL A 382 -8.68 -26.76 -23.34
N ALA A 383 -9.95 -26.49 -23.02
CA ALA A 383 -10.80 -27.42 -22.30
C ALA A 383 -11.59 -28.37 -23.21
N GLY A 384 -12.00 -27.91 -24.40
CA GLY A 384 -12.78 -28.69 -25.38
C GLY A 384 -11.95 -29.43 -26.44
N GLU A 385 -10.62 -29.23 -26.47
CA GLU A 385 -9.69 -29.78 -27.47
C GLU A 385 -10.05 -29.42 -28.94
N GLU A 386 -10.79 -28.32 -29.14
CA GLU A 386 -11.20 -27.84 -30.46
C GLU A 386 -10.07 -27.11 -31.19
N SER A 387 -10.11 -27.10 -32.53
CA SER A 387 -9.17 -26.29 -33.32
C SER A 387 -9.56 -24.82 -33.25
N VAL A 388 -8.56 -23.92 -33.27
CA VAL A 388 -8.80 -22.47 -33.25
C VAL A 388 -9.65 -22.04 -34.44
N GLU A 389 -9.42 -22.67 -35.59
CA GLU A 389 -10.16 -22.45 -36.83
C GLU A 389 -11.64 -22.82 -36.67
N THR A 390 -11.94 -24.00 -36.12
CA THR A 390 -13.32 -24.47 -35.87
C THR A 390 -14.06 -23.54 -34.91
N VAL A 391 -13.41 -23.12 -33.82
CA VAL A 391 -14.03 -22.20 -32.86
C VAL A 391 -14.34 -20.84 -33.51
N LEU A 392 -13.46 -20.35 -34.38
CA LEU A 392 -13.67 -19.09 -35.09
C LEU A 392 -14.70 -19.21 -36.23
N GLU A 393 -14.86 -20.37 -36.85
CA GLU A 393 -15.90 -20.67 -37.85
C GLU A 393 -17.28 -20.77 -37.20
N ASP A 394 -17.41 -21.49 -36.08
CA ASP A 394 -18.67 -21.58 -35.32
C ASP A 394 -19.13 -20.22 -34.80
N LEU A 395 -18.20 -19.34 -34.44
CA LEU A 395 -18.50 -17.96 -34.05
C LEU A 395 -18.92 -17.07 -35.23
N ARG A 396 -18.74 -17.51 -36.48
CA ARG A 396 -19.13 -16.80 -37.70
C ARG A 396 -20.41 -17.32 -38.34
N ASP A 397 -20.75 -18.60 -38.15
CA ASP A 397 -21.80 -19.29 -38.93
C ASP A 397 -23.20 -19.28 -38.26
N ASP A 398 -23.35 -18.66 -37.10
CA ASP A 398 -24.64 -18.60 -36.38
C ASP A 398 -25.62 -17.54 -36.93
N GLY A 399 -25.58 -17.28 -38.25
CA GLY A 399 -26.43 -16.29 -38.91
C GLY A 399 -26.61 -16.45 -40.42
N GLY A 400 -27.64 -17.21 -40.85
CA GLY A 400 -28.37 -16.92 -42.09
C GLY A 400 -28.69 -18.09 -43.05
N GLU A 401 -29.89 -18.64 -42.89
CA GLU A 401 -30.87 -19.16 -43.88
C GLU A 401 -30.46 -19.99 -45.13
N GLU A 402 -31.05 -21.19 -45.22
CA GLU A 402 -31.32 -21.93 -46.45
C GLU A 402 -32.27 -21.15 -47.38
N SER A 403 -32.02 -21.10 -48.70
CA SER A 403 -33.08 -21.01 -49.72
C SER A 403 -32.66 -21.60 -51.08
N GLU A 404 -33.67 -22.10 -51.79
CA GLU A 404 -33.69 -23.05 -52.90
C GLU A 404 -33.32 -22.54 -54.32
N GLU A 405 -32.78 -23.49 -55.10
CA GLU A 405 -33.10 -23.92 -56.49
C GLU A 405 -33.18 -23.00 -57.75
N ALA A 406 -32.63 -23.59 -58.84
CA ALA A 406 -33.16 -23.75 -60.22
C ALA A 406 -32.80 -22.79 -61.38
N ASP A 407 -31.97 -23.34 -62.28
CA ASP A 407 -32.18 -23.69 -63.72
C ASP A 407 -32.38 -22.63 -64.86
N GLN A 408 -31.34 -22.57 -65.73
CA GLN A 408 -31.34 -22.62 -67.23
C GLN A 408 -31.80 -21.41 -68.12
N PRO A 409 -31.53 -21.41 -69.46
CA PRO A 409 -30.39 -20.86 -70.24
C PRO A 409 -30.82 -19.63 -71.13
N ASP A 410 -30.07 -18.93 -71.99
CA ASP A 410 -29.25 -19.30 -73.16
C ASP A 410 -28.69 -18.00 -73.82
N ASN A 411 -27.46 -18.03 -74.38
CA ASN A 411 -27.09 -17.54 -75.73
C ASN A 411 -25.57 -17.30 -75.95
N GLU A 412 -25.01 -18.06 -76.89
CA GLU A 412 -23.95 -17.73 -77.85
C GLU A 412 -22.61 -17.14 -77.36
N GLN A 413 -21.71 -18.03 -76.91
CA GLN A 413 -20.29 -18.11 -77.32
C GLN A 413 -19.90 -19.59 -77.13
N SER A 414 -18.87 -20.12 -77.82
CA SER A 414 -18.36 -21.48 -77.54
C SER A 414 -18.14 -21.63 -76.03
N PRO A 415 -18.54 -22.74 -75.39
CA PRO A 415 -18.40 -22.93 -73.94
C PRO A 415 -16.95 -22.72 -73.48
N GLU A 416 -15.97 -23.03 -74.32
CA GLU A 416 -14.55 -22.80 -74.04
C GLU A 416 -14.15 -21.32 -74.16
N GLN A 417 -14.71 -20.57 -75.12
CA GLN A 417 -14.41 -19.14 -75.28
C GLN A 417 -15.05 -18.28 -74.17
N LYS A 418 -16.27 -18.63 -73.75
CA LYS A 418 -16.94 -18.04 -72.57
C LYS A 418 -16.16 -18.32 -71.30
N ARG A 419 -15.69 -19.56 -71.13
CA ARG A 419 -14.87 -19.97 -69.98
C ARG A 419 -13.55 -19.22 -69.96
N ILE A 420 -12.87 -19.09 -71.10
CA ILE A 420 -11.61 -18.34 -71.21
C ILE A 420 -11.85 -16.86 -70.89
N SER A 421 -12.88 -16.22 -71.46
CA SER A 421 -13.18 -14.81 -71.20
C SER A 421 -13.62 -14.53 -69.75
N GLN A 422 -14.36 -15.44 -69.13
CA GLN A 422 -14.67 -15.38 -67.69
C GLN A 422 -13.40 -15.54 -66.85
N LEU A 423 -12.55 -16.52 -67.16
CA LEU A 423 -11.29 -16.72 -66.44
C LEU A 423 -10.35 -15.53 -66.60
N GLU A 424 -10.24 -14.93 -67.79
CA GLU A 424 -9.45 -13.72 -68.03
C GLU A 424 -10.00 -12.51 -67.26
N SER A 425 -11.33 -12.35 -67.22
CA SER A 425 -11.97 -11.29 -66.44
C SER A 425 -11.76 -11.50 -64.93
N GLN A 426 -11.81 -12.75 -64.48
CA GLN A 426 -11.63 -13.13 -63.09
C GLN A 426 -10.17 -12.97 -62.67
N VAL A 427 -9.21 -13.33 -63.53
CA VAL A 427 -7.78 -13.06 -63.32
C VAL A 427 -7.53 -11.56 -63.26
N ALA A 428 -8.10 -10.76 -64.16
CA ALA A 428 -7.96 -9.30 -64.12
C ALA A 428 -8.55 -8.69 -62.84
N GLN A 429 -9.71 -9.18 -62.39
CA GLN A 429 -10.33 -8.73 -61.14
C GLN A 429 -9.52 -9.14 -59.91
N LEU A 430 -8.98 -10.37 -59.89
CA LEU A 430 -8.10 -10.84 -58.83
C LEU A 430 -6.78 -10.07 -58.80
N GLN A 431 -6.20 -9.75 -59.96
CA GLN A 431 -4.99 -8.92 -60.04
C GLN A 431 -5.24 -7.50 -59.52
N SER A 432 -6.35 -6.87 -59.91
CA SER A 432 -6.74 -5.57 -59.37
C SER A 432 -7.01 -5.62 -57.86
N HIS A 433 -7.55 -6.72 -57.36
CA HIS A 433 -7.75 -6.91 -55.92
C HIS A 433 -6.43 -7.10 -55.17
N VAL A 434 -5.49 -7.87 -55.73
CA VAL A 434 -4.13 -8.02 -55.18
C VAL A 434 -3.42 -6.67 -55.14
N GLU A 435 -3.45 -5.89 -56.22
CA GLU A 435 -2.87 -4.53 -56.22
C GLU A 435 -3.50 -3.62 -55.16
N SER A 436 -4.82 -3.71 -54.97
CA SER A 436 -5.53 -2.97 -53.92
C SER A 436 -5.13 -3.43 -52.51
N LEU A 437 -4.92 -4.73 -52.31
CA LEU A 437 -4.50 -5.29 -51.02
C LEU A 437 -3.05 -4.92 -50.72
N GLU A 438 -2.15 -5.01 -51.69
CA GLU A 438 -0.76 -4.58 -51.59
C GLU A 438 -0.67 -3.09 -51.23
N ALA A 439 -1.44 -2.23 -51.90
CA ALA A 439 -1.50 -0.80 -51.55
C ALA A 439 -2.02 -0.55 -50.11
N THR A 440 -2.95 -1.38 -49.64
CA THR A 440 -3.47 -1.28 -48.26
C THR A 440 -2.43 -1.76 -47.24
N VAL A 441 -1.65 -2.79 -47.58
CA VAL A 441 -0.54 -3.27 -46.74
C VAL A 441 0.51 -2.19 -46.63
N ASP A 442 0.92 -1.57 -47.73
CA ASP A 442 1.90 -0.47 -47.73
C ASP A 442 1.42 0.72 -46.88
N GLU A 443 0.13 1.09 -46.98
CA GLU A 443 -0.45 2.17 -46.15
C GLU A 443 -0.43 1.81 -44.67
N LYS A 444 -0.72 0.55 -44.33
CA LYS A 444 -0.71 0.07 -42.94
C LYS A 444 0.70 -0.03 -42.38
N ASP A 445 1.66 -0.51 -43.16
CA ASP A 445 3.06 -0.60 -42.76
C ASP A 445 3.62 0.81 -42.49
N ALA A 446 3.31 1.79 -43.34
CA ALA A 446 3.67 3.18 -43.10
C ALA A 446 3.01 3.77 -41.83
N ALA A 447 1.77 3.36 -41.52
CA ALA A 447 1.10 3.77 -40.29
C ALA A 447 1.71 3.09 -39.04
N ILE A 448 2.14 1.84 -39.16
CA ILE A 448 2.85 1.11 -38.10
C ILE A 448 4.18 1.81 -37.81
N ASP A 449 4.97 2.13 -38.84
CA ASP A 449 6.25 2.84 -38.68
C ASP A 449 6.07 4.20 -37.96
N ASP A 450 5.03 4.97 -38.30
CA ASP A 450 4.71 6.24 -37.63
C ASP A 450 4.31 6.05 -36.16
N LEU A 451 3.51 5.02 -35.86
CA LEU A 451 3.10 4.70 -34.49
C LEU A 451 4.26 4.18 -33.65
N GLU A 452 5.15 3.36 -34.21
CA GLU A 452 6.36 2.89 -33.55
C GLU A 452 7.31 4.06 -33.23
N GLY A 453 7.48 4.99 -34.18
CA GLY A 453 8.25 6.21 -33.94
C GLY A 453 7.70 7.06 -32.80
N LYS A 454 6.37 7.25 -32.73
CA LYS A 454 5.70 7.95 -31.63
C LYS A 454 5.84 7.22 -30.29
N LEU A 455 5.80 5.89 -30.30
CA LEU A 455 5.97 5.08 -29.10
C LEU A 455 7.39 5.21 -28.55
N ASP A 456 8.40 5.23 -29.41
CA ASP A 456 9.79 5.40 -29.00
C ASP A 456 10.09 6.80 -28.47
N GLU A 457 9.47 7.83 -29.06
CA GLU A 457 9.53 9.20 -28.55
C GLU A 457 8.91 9.30 -27.15
N ALA A 458 7.70 8.77 -26.96
CA ALA A 458 7.03 8.71 -25.65
C ALA A 458 7.87 7.95 -24.61
N ARG A 459 8.44 6.79 -24.98
CA ARG A 459 9.34 6.02 -24.10
C ARG A 459 10.61 6.79 -23.72
N SER A 460 11.12 7.63 -24.62
CA SER A 460 12.26 8.51 -24.34
C SER A 460 11.90 9.57 -23.30
N GLU A 461 10.75 10.23 -23.46
CA GLU A 461 10.24 11.22 -22.51
C GLU A 461 10.02 10.63 -21.12
N THR A 462 9.35 9.47 -21.04
CA THR A 462 9.15 8.76 -19.77
C THR A 462 10.47 8.42 -19.08
N ARG A 463 11.50 8.01 -19.85
CA ARG A 463 12.84 7.74 -19.28
C ARG A 463 13.52 9.00 -18.74
N ILE A 464 13.30 10.15 -19.38
CA ILE A 464 13.83 11.44 -18.93
C ILE A 464 13.12 11.88 -17.65
N GLU A 465 11.80 11.76 -17.58
CA GLU A 465 11.01 12.05 -16.37
C GLU A 465 11.39 11.14 -15.21
N ALA A 466 11.44 9.83 -15.43
CA ALA A 466 11.88 8.88 -14.40
C ALA A 466 13.33 9.12 -13.91
N ARG A 467 14.19 9.74 -14.74
CA ARG A 467 15.53 10.17 -14.30
C ARG A 467 15.46 11.44 -13.45
N LYS A 468 14.60 12.41 -13.82
CA LYS A 468 14.36 13.62 -13.03
C LYS A 468 13.76 13.29 -11.66
N ASP A 469 12.77 12.41 -11.60
CA ASP A 469 12.11 12.04 -10.34
C ASP A 469 13.05 11.33 -9.38
N ARG A 470 13.95 10.48 -9.91
CA ARG A 470 15.02 9.87 -9.13
C ARG A 470 16.00 10.89 -8.57
N GLU A 471 16.31 11.94 -9.34
CA GLU A 471 17.17 13.03 -8.87
C GLU A 471 16.47 13.86 -7.79
N VAL A 472 15.20 14.20 -7.99
CA VAL A 472 14.38 14.91 -6.99
C VAL A 472 14.30 14.12 -5.70
N THR A 473 13.98 12.83 -5.78
CA THR A 473 13.92 11.94 -4.61
C THR A 473 15.25 11.88 -3.86
N ARG A 474 16.38 11.85 -4.58
CA ARG A 474 17.72 11.88 -3.96
C ARG A 474 17.95 13.20 -3.24
N LEU A 475 17.69 14.33 -3.90
CA LEU A 475 17.85 15.66 -3.34
C LEU A 475 16.93 15.89 -2.12
N GLU A 476 15.71 15.37 -2.13
CA GLU A 476 14.79 15.47 -0.99
C GLU A 476 15.24 14.67 0.22
N ARG A 477 15.83 13.48 0.00
CA ARG A 477 16.42 12.68 1.09
C ARG A 477 17.63 13.39 1.68
N GLU A 478 18.48 13.96 0.83
CA GLU A 478 19.63 14.75 1.27
C GLU A 478 19.19 16.01 2.02
N ASN A 479 18.15 16.71 1.54
CA ASN A 479 17.61 17.88 2.21
C ASN A 479 17.03 17.54 3.59
N ARG A 480 16.33 16.40 3.72
CA ARG A 480 15.84 15.92 5.02
C ARG A 480 16.99 15.59 5.97
N ARG A 481 18.04 14.92 5.50
CA ARG A 481 19.24 14.65 6.30
C ARG A 481 19.90 15.94 6.77
N LEU A 482 20.15 16.87 5.85
CA LEU A 482 20.77 18.16 6.17
C LEU A 482 19.93 18.99 7.14
N LYS A 483 18.60 18.95 7.04
CA LYS A 483 17.70 19.58 8.03
C LYS A 483 17.86 18.96 9.40
N GLY A 484 17.86 17.63 9.51
CA GLY A 484 18.11 16.95 10.78
C GLY A 484 19.47 17.31 11.39
N GLU A 485 20.53 17.39 10.56
CA GLU A 485 21.86 17.84 11.02
C GLU A 485 21.88 19.31 11.47
N VAL A 486 21.01 20.16 10.92
CA VAL A 486 20.85 21.55 11.39
C VAL A 486 20.10 21.59 12.71
N ASP A 487 18.98 20.88 12.80
CA ASP A 487 18.16 20.83 14.02
C ASP A 487 18.98 20.30 15.22
N GLU A 488 19.75 19.23 15.03
CA GLU A 488 20.66 18.69 16.05
C GLU A 488 21.73 19.70 16.49
N ARG A 489 22.27 20.48 15.54
CA ARG A 489 23.23 21.54 15.88
C ARG A 489 22.59 22.71 16.60
N GLU A 490 21.37 23.10 16.24
CA GLU A 490 20.61 24.14 16.94
C GLU A 490 20.29 23.71 18.37
N GLU A 491 19.83 22.47 18.58
CA GLU A 491 19.61 21.91 19.91
C GLU A 491 20.90 21.91 20.75
N ARG A 492 22.04 21.56 20.15
CA ARG A 492 23.33 21.60 20.83
C ARG A 492 23.76 23.02 21.18
N VAL A 493 23.51 24.00 20.31
CA VAL A 493 23.77 25.41 20.58
C VAL A 493 22.91 25.87 21.75
N ASP A 494 21.62 25.59 21.75
CA ASP A 494 20.69 25.95 22.82
C ASP A 494 21.11 25.32 24.16
N GLU A 495 21.55 24.06 24.15
CA GLU A 495 22.09 23.40 25.33
C GLU A 495 23.34 24.10 25.88
N LEU A 496 24.29 24.44 24.99
CA LEU A 496 25.52 25.13 25.36
C LEU A 496 25.24 26.56 25.84
N GLU A 497 24.31 27.27 25.22
CA GLU A 497 23.87 28.60 25.67
C GLU A 497 23.19 28.52 27.04
N GLY A 498 22.36 27.52 27.28
CA GLY A 498 21.76 27.25 28.59
C GLY A 498 22.81 26.93 29.66
N LYS A 499 23.83 26.12 29.33
CA LYS A 499 24.98 25.88 30.22
C LYS A 499 25.75 27.16 30.51
N LEU A 500 26.01 27.98 29.49
CA LEU A 500 26.69 29.27 29.62
C LEU A 500 25.89 30.24 30.50
N GLU A 501 24.57 30.27 30.36
CA GLU A 501 23.70 31.13 31.16
C GLU A 501 23.65 30.66 32.62
N ARG A 502 23.60 29.34 32.88
CA ARG A 502 23.76 28.77 34.22
C ARG A 502 25.11 29.14 34.84
N LEU A 503 26.21 29.01 34.09
CA LEU A 503 27.55 29.41 34.55
C LEU A 503 27.61 30.91 34.85
N LYS A 504 27.02 31.76 34.00
CA LYS A 504 26.92 33.22 34.25
C LYS A 504 26.04 33.55 35.46
N ALA A 505 24.96 32.80 35.69
CA ALA A 505 24.09 32.97 36.85
C ALA A 505 24.80 32.56 38.14
N LEU A 506 25.55 31.44 38.10
CA LEU A 506 26.39 30.97 39.20
C LEU A 506 27.48 32.00 39.53
N TRP A 507 28.16 32.52 38.51
CA TRP A 507 29.17 33.58 38.66
C TRP A 507 28.57 34.86 39.27
N LYS A 508 27.36 35.26 38.86
CA LYS A 508 26.65 36.42 39.45
C LYS A 508 26.18 36.16 40.88
N LEU A 509 25.84 34.93 41.24
CA LEU A 509 25.48 34.51 42.60
C LEU A 509 26.69 34.50 43.53
N ASP A 510 27.86 34.07 43.04
CA ASP A 510 29.13 34.14 43.78
C ASP A 510 29.67 35.57 43.95
N HIS A 511 29.33 36.49 43.03
CA HIS A 511 29.87 37.86 43.04
C HIS A 511 28.89 38.93 43.60
N SER A 512 27.72 38.55 44.12
CA SER A 512 26.77 39.48 44.76
C SER A 512 26.81 39.49 46.29
N ASN A 513 27.74 38.76 46.92
CA ASN A 513 28.03 38.82 48.36
C ASN A 513 29.53 38.78 48.67
N PHE A 514 30.35 39.58 47.97
CA PHE A 514 31.78 39.64 48.22
C PHE A 514 32.29 41.05 48.48
N ALA A 515 31.79 41.65 49.56
CA ALA A 515 32.35 42.87 50.13
C ALA A 515 33.29 42.61 51.32
N ASP A 516 33.60 41.35 51.68
CA ASP A 516 34.31 41.09 52.95
C ASP A 516 35.30 39.89 53.03
N ILE A 517 35.70 39.20 51.95
CA ILE A 517 36.68 38.08 52.08
C ILE A 517 37.70 37.99 50.92
N SER A 518 38.30 39.09 50.49
CA SER A 518 39.25 39.12 49.36
C SER A 518 40.73 39.03 49.74
N GLU A 519 41.14 38.11 50.64
CA GLU A 519 42.57 37.93 50.98
C GLU A 519 43.04 36.47 51.22
N LYS A 520 42.23 35.42 50.92
CA LYS A 520 42.61 34.01 51.23
C LYS A 520 42.42 32.97 50.11
N LYS A 521 42.39 33.37 48.83
CA LYS A 521 42.31 32.40 47.70
C LYS A 521 43.31 32.71 46.58
N GLU A 522 44.58 32.72 46.94
CA GLU A 522 45.65 32.22 46.06
C GLU A 522 45.94 30.79 46.56
N GLY A 523 45.87 29.77 45.70
CA GLY A 523 46.26 28.40 46.05
C GLY A 523 45.16 27.33 46.19
N LEU A 524 44.12 27.35 45.36
CA LEU A 524 43.17 26.22 45.23
C LEU A 524 43.23 25.64 43.81
N THR A 525 43.37 24.32 43.71
CA THR A 525 43.48 23.56 42.45
C THR A 525 42.24 22.68 42.27
N PRO A 526 41.64 22.60 41.07
CA PRO A 526 40.52 21.71 40.79
C PRO A 526 40.94 20.24 40.89
N VAL A 527 40.06 19.40 41.43
CA VAL A 527 40.25 17.95 41.56
C VAL A 527 39.18 17.23 40.74
N LYS A 528 39.60 16.29 39.90
CA LYS A 528 38.73 15.42 39.10
C LYS A 528 38.45 14.15 39.89
N VAL A 529 37.22 13.98 40.37
CA VAL A 529 36.84 12.81 41.17
C VAL A 529 36.35 11.69 40.26
N VAL A 530 36.97 10.53 40.40
CA VAL A 530 36.62 9.29 39.71
C VAL A 530 36.20 8.25 40.74
N GLU A 531 35.02 7.66 40.57
CA GLU A 531 34.44 6.75 41.57
C GLU A 531 35.29 5.49 41.78
N GLN A 532 35.91 4.96 40.71
CA GLN A 532 36.72 3.75 40.79
C GLN A 532 37.85 3.80 39.77
N PHE A 533 39.00 3.20 40.08
CA PHE A 533 40.13 3.10 39.15
C PHE A 533 39.91 1.96 38.14
N THR A 534 38.88 2.10 37.30
CA THR A 534 38.54 1.19 36.20
C THR A 534 38.48 1.94 34.88
N SER A 535 38.63 1.22 33.76
CA SER A 535 38.59 1.84 32.43
C SER A 535 37.27 2.58 32.17
N ASP A 536 36.13 1.98 32.54
CA ASP A 536 34.80 2.58 32.32
C ASP A 536 34.61 3.87 33.16
N ALA A 537 35.10 3.89 34.39
CA ALA A 537 34.98 5.06 35.26
C ALA A 537 35.90 6.22 34.83
N ILE A 538 37.07 5.91 34.25
CA ILE A 538 37.95 6.93 33.65
C ILE A 538 37.29 7.51 32.39
N ASP A 539 36.73 6.66 31.52
CA ASP A 539 36.08 7.13 30.29
C ASP A 539 34.84 7.99 30.61
N ASP A 540 34.04 7.61 31.61
CA ASP A 540 32.91 8.41 32.11
C ASP A 540 33.37 9.74 32.74
N ALA A 541 34.49 9.75 33.46
CA ALA A 541 35.06 10.98 34.00
C ALA A 541 35.61 11.91 32.90
N ASP A 542 36.23 11.37 31.86
CA ASP A 542 36.70 12.13 30.70
C ASP A 542 35.53 12.74 29.91
N GLU A 543 34.45 11.99 29.70
CA GLU A 543 33.25 12.53 29.05
C GLU A 543 32.58 13.65 29.87
N ARG A 544 32.57 13.52 31.20
CA ARG A 544 31.96 14.51 32.11
C ARG A 544 32.81 15.76 32.30
N PHE A 545 34.12 15.58 32.46
CA PHE A 545 35.00 16.64 32.96
C PHE A 545 36.10 17.06 31.99
N GLY A 546 36.40 16.26 30.96
CA GLY A 546 37.57 16.39 30.10
C GLY A 546 38.86 16.27 30.91
N LEU A 547 39.41 15.06 30.99
CA LEU A 547 40.68 14.81 31.68
C LEU A 547 41.82 15.33 30.80
N ALA A 548 42.69 16.15 31.38
CA ALA A 548 43.80 16.77 30.68
C ALA A 548 45.11 16.62 31.45
N GLU A 549 46.21 16.91 30.75
CA GLU A 549 47.53 17.07 31.34
C GLU A 549 47.48 18.05 32.52
N ASP A 550 48.28 17.78 33.55
CA ASP A 550 48.33 18.54 34.81
C ASP A 550 47.04 18.50 35.68
N ASP A 551 46.08 17.62 35.39
CA ASP A 551 44.91 17.45 36.27
C ASP A 551 45.28 16.72 37.58
N VAL A 552 44.65 17.12 38.69
CA VAL A 552 44.67 16.36 39.95
C VAL A 552 43.52 15.36 39.95
N ILE A 553 43.82 14.07 39.87
CA ILE A 553 42.80 13.02 39.78
C ILE A 553 42.66 12.31 41.13
N LEU A 554 41.43 12.20 41.64
CA LEU A 554 41.11 11.46 42.86
C LEU A 554 40.28 10.22 42.55
N PHE A 555 40.83 9.04 42.84
CA PHE A 555 40.08 7.79 42.84
C PHE A 555 39.54 7.46 44.23
N ARG A 556 38.20 7.35 44.35
CA ARG A 556 37.54 6.93 45.59
C ARG A 556 37.72 5.44 45.91
N ASP A 557 37.97 4.63 44.89
CA ASP A 557 38.34 3.23 45.05
C ASP A 557 39.39 2.83 44.01
N ALA A 558 40.63 2.67 44.46
CA ALA A 558 41.75 2.29 43.62
C ALA A 558 41.90 0.77 43.39
N SER A 559 41.04 -0.07 43.98
CA SER A 559 41.16 -1.53 43.92
C SER A 559 40.99 -2.13 42.50
N GLY A 560 40.40 -1.37 41.58
CA GLY A 560 40.22 -1.75 40.17
C GLY A 560 41.47 -1.57 39.29
N ALA A 561 42.56 -1.03 39.83
CA ALA A 561 43.74 -0.64 39.05
C ALA A 561 44.48 -1.85 38.45
N GLY A 562 44.38 -2.02 37.13
CA GLY A 562 45.15 -2.99 36.34
C GLY A 562 46.08 -2.31 35.34
N ALA A 563 46.86 -3.10 34.60
CA ALA A 563 47.86 -2.58 33.65
C ALA A 563 47.26 -1.61 32.61
N SER A 564 46.16 -2.02 31.96
CA SER A 564 45.50 -1.20 30.94
C SER A 564 44.91 0.09 31.50
N THR A 565 44.48 0.09 32.76
CA THR A 565 43.91 1.27 33.41
C THR A 565 45.01 2.24 33.84
N ALA A 566 46.19 1.72 34.23
CA ALA A 566 47.37 2.53 34.49
C ALA A 566 47.91 3.18 33.21
N ASP A 567 47.97 2.46 32.09
CA ASP A 567 48.37 3.01 30.79
C ASP A 567 47.47 4.19 30.37
N LYS A 568 46.15 4.08 30.56
CA LYS A 568 45.22 5.19 30.30
C LYS A 568 45.52 6.44 31.13
N ILE A 569 45.95 6.28 32.37
CA ILE A 569 46.31 7.41 33.24
C ILE A 569 47.65 8.00 32.85
N VAL A 570 48.61 7.18 32.42
CA VAL A 570 49.87 7.66 31.84
C VAL A 570 49.61 8.49 30.57
N ASP A 571 48.68 8.08 29.72
CA ASP A 571 48.33 8.82 28.50
C ASP A 571 47.70 10.20 28.78
N ILE A 572 47.09 10.39 29.96
CA ILE A 572 46.52 11.67 30.41
C ILE A 572 47.60 12.60 30.97
N ASP A 573 48.68 12.05 31.54
CA ASP A 573 49.78 12.77 32.20
C ASP A 573 49.30 13.73 33.32
N PRO A 574 48.64 13.21 34.38
CA PRO A 574 48.11 14.04 35.45
C PRO A 574 49.22 14.56 36.38
N GLN A 575 48.95 15.70 37.02
CA GLN A 575 49.87 16.28 38.01
C GLN A 575 50.07 15.34 39.22
N ILE A 576 49.00 14.69 39.67
CA ILE A 576 49.06 13.64 40.71
C ILE A 576 47.79 12.78 40.67
N VAL A 577 47.95 11.51 41.04
CA VAL A 577 46.87 10.59 41.33
C VAL A 577 46.71 10.40 42.83
N LEU A 578 45.60 10.91 43.37
CA LEU A 578 45.15 10.67 44.73
C LEU A 578 44.29 9.41 44.77
N ARG A 579 44.55 8.52 45.74
CA ARG A 579 43.81 7.25 45.84
C ARG A 579 43.34 6.93 47.24
N ASP A 580 42.12 6.42 47.33
CA ASP A 580 41.66 5.63 48.47
C ASP A 580 41.67 4.13 48.09
N GLY A 581 42.20 3.29 48.98
CA GLY A 581 42.52 1.89 48.67
C GLY A 581 43.92 1.66 48.05
N GLY A 582 44.24 0.38 47.79
CA GLY A 582 45.54 -0.06 47.27
C GLY A 582 45.53 -0.30 45.77
N LEU A 583 46.67 -0.02 45.12
CA LEU A 583 46.91 -0.38 43.72
C LEU A 583 47.37 -1.84 43.61
N SER A 584 47.17 -2.46 42.45
CA SER A 584 47.90 -3.69 42.14
C SER A 584 49.38 -3.40 41.94
N ASP A 585 50.26 -4.36 42.25
CA ASP A 585 51.71 -4.23 42.07
C ASP A 585 52.07 -3.84 40.62
N VAL A 586 51.28 -4.32 39.65
CA VAL A 586 51.47 -4.04 38.22
C VAL A 586 51.12 -2.59 37.87
N ALA A 587 50.01 -2.06 38.41
CA ALA A 587 49.61 -0.68 38.18
C ALA A 587 50.58 0.31 38.86
N ASP A 588 51.03 -0.02 40.07
CA ASP A 588 52.04 0.77 40.79
C ASP A 588 53.37 0.82 40.03
N GLU A 589 53.83 -0.31 39.47
CA GLU A 589 55.07 -0.35 38.66
C GLU A 589 54.96 0.48 37.37
N ILE A 590 53.82 0.44 36.68
CA ILE A 590 53.59 1.22 35.46
C ILE A 590 53.58 2.71 35.76
N LEU A 591 52.80 3.16 36.74
CA LEU A 591 52.73 4.58 37.10
C LEU A 591 54.10 5.10 37.57
N PHE A 592 54.83 4.30 38.37
CA PHE A 592 56.17 4.64 38.82
C PHE A 592 57.16 4.80 37.66
N LYS A 593 57.15 3.87 36.69
CA LYS A 593 58.06 3.89 35.54
C LYS A 593 57.84 5.09 34.61
N HIS A 594 56.62 5.60 34.59
CA HIS A 594 56.20 6.74 33.78
C HIS A 594 56.21 8.06 34.56
N ASP A 595 56.83 8.08 35.74
CA ASP A 595 56.98 9.26 36.60
C ASP A 595 55.65 9.91 37.01
N VAL A 596 54.55 9.15 37.08
CA VAL A 596 53.24 9.66 37.50
C VAL A 596 53.14 9.64 39.03
N PRO A 597 52.99 10.79 39.70
CA PRO A 597 52.93 10.84 41.16
C PRO A 597 51.67 10.17 41.71
N VAL A 598 51.84 9.34 42.74
CA VAL A 598 50.71 8.65 43.42
C VAL A 598 50.79 8.86 44.93
N ALA A 599 49.71 9.39 45.51
CA ALA A 599 49.60 9.60 46.95
C ALA A 599 48.27 9.08 47.53
N PRO A 600 48.25 8.67 48.81
CA PRO A 600 47.01 8.44 49.54
C PRO A 600 46.14 9.71 49.56
N ALA A 601 44.84 9.56 49.34
CA ALA A 601 43.88 10.66 49.35
C ALA A 601 43.86 11.44 50.69
N GLU A 602 44.22 10.80 51.79
CA GLU A 602 44.31 11.41 53.12
C GLU A 602 45.40 12.49 53.26
N MET A 603 46.37 12.56 52.33
CA MET A 603 47.39 13.61 52.32
C MET A 603 46.86 14.97 51.84
N VAL A 604 45.73 14.98 51.11
CA VAL A 604 45.18 16.19 50.49
C VAL A 604 43.74 16.40 50.93
N THR A 605 43.44 17.57 51.50
CA THR A 605 42.07 17.90 51.90
C THR A 605 41.25 18.31 50.69
N VAL A 606 40.39 17.41 50.21
CA VAL A 606 39.47 17.68 49.10
C VAL A 606 38.13 18.18 49.63
N GLN A 607 37.67 19.33 49.11
CA GLN A 607 36.34 19.88 49.40
C GLN A 607 35.44 19.69 48.18
N GLU A 608 34.40 18.89 48.35
CA GLU A 608 33.39 18.63 47.31
C GLU A 608 32.18 19.56 47.51
N VAL A 609 31.74 20.21 46.42
CA VAL A 609 30.50 20.97 46.33
C VAL A 609 29.79 20.52 45.06
N ASP A 610 28.68 19.80 45.24
CA ASP A 610 27.92 19.15 44.16
C ASP A 610 28.82 18.25 43.29
N GLU A 611 29.06 18.61 42.02
CA GLU A 611 29.86 17.84 41.06
C GLU A 611 31.32 18.35 40.94
N LEU A 612 31.72 19.32 41.77
CA LEU A 612 33.04 19.96 41.72
C LEU A 612 33.83 19.70 42.99
N ALA A 613 35.10 19.32 42.86
CA ALA A 613 36.02 19.13 43.96
C ALA A 613 37.22 20.07 43.85
N VAL A 614 37.69 20.61 44.97
CA VAL A 614 38.89 21.47 45.03
C VAL A 614 39.80 21.05 46.17
N ALA A 615 41.11 21.13 45.93
CA ALA A 615 42.16 20.92 46.92
C ALA A 615 43.00 22.18 47.09
N ARG A 616 43.75 22.27 48.19
CA ARG A 616 44.75 23.32 48.35
C ARG A 616 46.00 22.95 47.56
N GLU A 617 46.48 23.86 46.72
CA GLU A 617 47.67 23.67 45.88
C GLU A 617 48.88 23.23 46.72
N ARG A 618 49.13 23.89 47.85
CA ARG A 618 50.19 23.53 48.82
C ARG A 618 50.09 22.10 49.39
N GLU A 619 48.91 21.50 49.43
CA GLU A 619 48.72 20.13 49.93
C GLU A 619 48.98 19.13 48.81
N VAL A 620 48.64 19.48 47.57
CA VAL A 620 48.99 18.73 46.36
C VAL A 620 50.49 18.71 46.13
N GLU A 621 51.15 19.89 46.17
CA GLU A 621 52.61 20.00 46.08
C GLU A 621 53.32 19.14 47.12
N ALA A 622 52.89 19.22 48.39
CA ALA A 622 53.48 18.41 49.45
C ALA A 622 53.30 16.89 49.25
N ALA A 623 52.22 16.46 48.59
CA ALA A 623 51.99 15.05 48.26
C ALA A 623 52.86 14.58 47.07
N ILE A 624 53.17 15.48 46.14
CA ILE A 624 54.12 15.23 45.05
C ILE A 624 55.54 15.13 45.62
N ASP A 625 55.96 16.10 46.44
CA ASP A 625 57.26 16.09 47.11
C ASP A 625 57.49 14.78 47.91
N ASP A 626 56.47 14.32 48.66
CA ASP A 626 56.53 13.04 49.39
C ASP A 626 56.68 11.83 48.44
N TRP A 627 56.02 11.87 47.29
CA TRP A 627 56.17 10.82 46.28
C TRP A 627 57.56 10.83 45.64
N GLU A 628 58.10 12.01 45.32
CA GLU A 628 59.46 12.16 44.76
C GLU A 628 60.52 11.63 45.74
N ASP A 629 60.43 11.98 47.02
CA ASP A 629 61.32 11.47 48.06
C ASP A 629 61.29 9.92 48.14
N ARG A 630 60.09 9.33 48.10
CA ARG A 630 59.90 7.86 48.07
C ARG A 630 60.39 7.24 46.77
N ALA A 631 60.22 7.93 45.65
CA ALA A 631 60.65 7.48 44.34
C ALA A 631 62.17 7.39 44.27
N GLU A 632 62.88 8.43 44.73
CA GLU A 632 64.34 8.42 44.82
C GLU A 632 64.87 7.29 45.71
N GLU A 633 64.21 7.02 46.85
CA GLU A 633 64.58 5.91 47.72
C GLU A 633 64.37 4.56 47.02
N ARG A 634 63.23 4.37 46.34
CA ARG A 634 62.94 3.17 45.54
C ARG A 634 63.94 2.96 44.42
N GLU A 635 64.35 4.01 43.71
CA GLU A 635 65.39 3.92 42.68
C GLU A 635 66.75 3.54 43.25
N ARG A 636 67.14 4.10 44.41
CA ARG A 636 68.40 3.73 45.09
C ARG A 636 68.38 2.26 45.50
N GLU A 637 67.26 1.76 46.02
CA GLU A 637 67.10 0.35 46.37
C GLU A 637 67.15 -0.57 45.14
N GLN A 638 66.46 -0.22 44.05
CA GLN A 638 66.50 -0.98 42.80
C GLN A 638 67.92 -1.00 42.20
N ASN A 639 68.62 0.13 42.22
CA ASN A 639 70.01 0.22 41.78
C ASN A 639 70.95 -0.62 42.65
N ALA A 640 70.77 -0.60 43.98
CA ALA A 640 71.53 -1.45 44.89
C ALA A 640 71.28 -2.95 44.63
N GLN A 641 70.03 -3.35 44.43
CA GLN A 641 69.65 -4.73 44.08
C GLN A 641 70.19 -5.15 42.70
N MET A 642 70.19 -4.25 41.72
CA MET A 642 70.75 -4.48 40.39
C MET A 642 72.27 -4.68 40.46
N VAL A 643 72.97 -3.86 41.25
CA VAL A 643 74.42 -4.00 41.50
C VAL A 643 74.71 -5.31 42.23
N ASP A 644 73.93 -5.68 43.25
CA ASP A 644 74.09 -6.97 43.94
C ASP A 644 73.79 -8.16 43.03
N ARG A 645 72.81 -8.08 42.13
CA ARG A 645 72.54 -9.08 41.09
C ARG A 645 73.71 -9.21 40.12
N LEU A 646 74.26 -8.11 39.63
CA LEU A 646 75.44 -8.10 38.75
C LEU A 646 76.69 -8.67 39.47
N ILE A 647 76.89 -8.34 40.75
CA ILE A 647 77.99 -8.88 41.56
C ILE A 647 77.81 -10.37 41.82
N SER A 648 76.58 -10.84 42.06
CA SER A 648 76.30 -12.26 42.30
C SER A 648 76.37 -13.11 41.02
N GLU A 649 75.97 -12.57 39.86
CA GLU A 649 76.23 -13.16 38.55
C GLU A 649 77.74 -13.23 38.24
N HIS A 650 78.49 -12.17 38.56
CA HIS A 650 79.95 -12.17 38.39
C HIS A 650 80.67 -13.12 39.36
N ARG A 651 80.22 -13.20 40.63
CA ARG A 651 80.74 -14.13 41.65
C ARG A 651 80.38 -15.59 41.38
N ALA A 652 79.29 -15.85 40.64
CA ALA A 652 78.94 -17.19 40.14
C ALA A 652 79.80 -17.60 38.93
N GLY A 653 80.28 -16.64 38.12
CA GLY A 653 81.27 -16.87 37.06
C GLY A 653 82.67 -17.20 37.57
N ASP A 654 83.12 -16.55 38.65
CA ASP A 654 84.50 -16.65 39.17
C ASP A 654 84.77 -17.90 40.06
N ARG A 655 83.76 -18.77 40.26
CA ARG A 655 83.92 -20.11 40.86
C ARG A 655 83.99 -21.24 39.83
N GLY A 656 83.99 -20.90 38.54
CA GLY A 656 84.13 -21.84 37.42
C GLY A 656 85.56 -22.00 36.87
N GLU A 657 86.51 -21.15 37.27
CA GLU A 657 87.92 -21.23 36.84
C GLU A 657 88.85 -21.31 38.06
N SER A 658 88.90 -22.48 38.68
CA SER A 658 89.94 -22.92 39.62
C SER A 658 89.91 -24.45 39.69
N ASP A 659 90.27 -25.08 38.58
CA ASP A 659 90.89 -26.41 38.51
C ASP A 659 92.26 -26.23 37.83
#